data_AF-A0A4Q3UBT2-F1
#
_entry.id   AF-A0A4Q3UBT2-F1
#
_cell.length_a   1.000
_cell.length_b   1.000
_cell.length_c   1.000
_cell.angle_alpha   90.00
_cell.angle_beta   90.00
_cell.angle_gamma   90.00
#
_symmetry.space_group_name_H-M   'P 1'
#
loop_
_entity.id
_entity.type
_entity.pdbx_description
1 polymer ?
#
loop_
_entity_poly.entity_id
_entity_poly.type
_entity_poly.pdbx_seq_one_letter_code
_entity_poly.pdbx_strand_id
1 'polypeptide(L)'
;MLGFLSLAAQDPTLTGYGPVAASPSLHVGDRAPLRDAQRPISEITASGFTLRYATASPVPSRIELREGDLPRSAFGRPVTGPTRIVDGGGASRWHTLRVTGLKPGRRYFYRIWDPAAEATSTEREWGAGDGWRREFAVATLAPKGRKTIVHLPVKVLLMPNVINLASGVADRAPLPAPMSVAEMQKIRDEYAASARVFWLASGMRLWVDYQIVVDARPQRWGAEPANAPEAYRGLPLSRAYPGQDFAAPGGGTWTFVDMAKPTETHTEPFAEPFPYSAQIEQAFPRRWNSATKKWDFYTSGGGTFGVDQFPRGIPGRSNFFGGNDTAWLATHELHHNLESHGQFSLSNREDDRIVFDHPSPRRRIVRADGTVEEEAWSTAGRHGEHWDVISFWDRQVSDAQWLRLMFGRIVTVEDRDGDGFPDRDPRLPLDEARFGSSSTAWTTDGEMSDLAKAMLTNGTTGPLQFSFTKPELNFPQPNPRKRDSDGDGLNDSVDPAPLVAADPVVVPLTPNLDGEASDWVGVPVLAKMGGNGVSATFQHAHDDSAYYASVEIKGPWRRMDLTFDGEGRGVYSTSSVLAVSLLFDPATKTLTTRPNFAGSPGLKLQSRTVGDVTTVELSLPNRGPSPWYWERGGREIGVALALWDAENRGYAPWDAYKPLYCRLIEPHGKPPIPADVPLSPTEEVPLSRLKAESGWRLENGVYRHSGPDEAALYLDGLNVREFDLWAEIEAQSDGILGGFTKGTQKMSSVGDYVGFVGGYANTVSRLRLFGQERGDEPVHLGPGRHRIQLSRRAGWVWLIVDEKPVVASPDPNPNAVLDRLAVIGGYGGNQRVYRVRLRT
;
A
#
# COMPACT_ATOMS: atom_id res chain seq x y z
N MET A 1 -40.12 -20.30 1.84
CA MET A 1 -40.07 -18.83 2.05
C MET A 1 -38.80 -18.55 2.85
N LEU A 2 -37.63 -18.41 2.21
CA LEU A 2 -37.13 -17.16 1.60
C LEU A 2 -37.25 -15.97 2.59
N GLY A 3 -36.20 -15.26 2.98
CA GLY A 3 -34.99 -14.95 2.22
C GLY A 3 -33.70 -14.89 3.02
N PHE A 4 -32.64 -15.34 2.35
CA PHE A 4 -31.24 -15.10 2.67
C PHE A 4 -30.90 -13.65 2.33
N LEU A 5 -30.32 -12.91 3.29
CA LEU A 5 -29.66 -11.63 3.06
C LEU A 5 -28.17 -11.88 2.87
N SER A 6 -27.69 -11.49 1.68
CA SER A 6 -26.29 -11.39 1.28
C SER A 6 -25.53 -10.42 2.19
N LEU A 7 -24.42 -10.88 2.78
CA LEU A 7 -23.40 -10.06 3.41
C LEU A 7 -22.50 -9.48 2.31
N ALA A 8 -22.92 -8.37 1.73
CA ALA A 8 -22.06 -7.51 0.93
C ALA A 8 -21.24 -6.62 1.87
N ALA A 9 -19.93 -6.57 1.66
CA ALA A 9 -19.03 -5.61 2.28
C ALA A 9 -19.52 -4.18 1.98
N GLN A 10 -19.77 -3.41 3.03
CA GLN A 10 -20.23 -2.02 2.92
C GLN A 10 -19.10 -1.13 2.41
N ASP A 11 -19.30 -0.64 1.19
CA ASP A 11 -18.82 0.64 0.68
C ASP A 11 -19.28 1.78 1.62
N PRO A 12 -18.39 2.62 2.17
CA PRO A 12 -18.77 3.71 3.06
C PRO A 12 -19.17 4.94 2.26
N THR A 13 -20.34 4.93 1.63
CA THR A 13 -21.01 6.15 1.18
C THR A 13 -22.46 6.22 1.68
N LEU A 14 -22.66 7.14 2.64
CA LEU A 14 -23.88 7.92 2.96
C LEU A 14 -25.24 7.23 2.71
N THR A 15 -26.04 6.91 3.73
CA THR A 15 -26.93 7.91 4.36
C THR A 15 -27.67 7.28 5.55
N GLY A 16 -27.61 7.92 6.71
CA GLY A 16 -28.37 7.52 7.90
C GLY A 16 -27.72 8.01 9.20
N TYR A 17 -27.70 9.32 9.42
CA TYR A 17 -26.97 9.90 10.54
C TYR A 17 -27.91 10.59 11.54
N GLY A 18 -28.00 10.03 12.75
CA GLY A 18 -27.97 10.86 13.96
C GLY A 18 -26.71 11.74 13.98
N PRO A 19 -26.59 12.78 14.82
CA PRO A 19 -25.60 13.84 14.66
C PRO A 19 -24.21 13.28 14.36
N VAL A 20 -23.76 13.47 13.11
CA VAL A 20 -22.44 13.06 12.61
C VAL A 20 -21.42 13.68 13.57
N ALA A 21 -20.67 12.84 14.28
CA ALA A 21 -19.51 13.34 15.02
C ALA A 21 -18.62 14.07 14.01
N ALA A 22 -18.27 15.33 14.26
CA ALA A 22 -17.44 16.09 13.36
C ALA A 22 -16.15 15.31 13.03
N SER A 23 -15.84 15.17 11.73
CA SER A 23 -14.63 14.50 11.27
C SER A 23 -13.38 15.15 11.89
N PRO A 24 -12.30 14.38 12.14
CA PRO A 24 -11.04 14.93 12.62
C PRO A 24 -10.52 16.04 11.71
N SER A 25 -9.92 17.08 12.30
CA SER A 25 -9.17 18.09 11.55
C SER A 25 -7.88 17.46 11.01
N LEU A 26 -7.84 17.25 9.69
CA LEU A 26 -6.70 16.72 8.97
C LEU A 26 -6.10 17.84 8.11
N HIS A 27 -4.82 18.13 8.34
CA HIS A 27 -3.96 18.98 7.51
C HIS A 27 -4.57 20.36 7.21
N VAL A 28 -4.84 21.12 8.27
CA VAL A 28 -5.35 22.50 8.20
C VAL A 28 -4.42 23.50 8.89
N GLY A 29 -4.64 24.80 8.63
CA GLY A 29 -4.02 25.89 9.38
C GLY A 29 -4.60 26.08 10.79
N ASP A 30 -4.10 27.07 11.53
CA ASP A 30 -4.47 27.32 12.94
C ASP A 30 -5.64 28.31 13.11
N ARG A 31 -6.39 28.60 12.05
CA ARG A 31 -7.49 29.58 12.05
C ARG A 31 -8.69 29.19 12.89
N ALA A 32 -8.91 27.89 13.08
CA ALA A 32 -10.03 27.34 13.82
C ALA A 32 -9.54 26.28 14.82
N PRO A 33 -10.30 25.99 15.88
CA PRO A 33 -10.00 24.88 16.77
C PRO A 33 -9.82 23.57 16.00
N LEU A 34 -8.73 22.85 16.28
CA LEU A 34 -8.55 21.50 15.79
C LEU A 34 -9.44 20.57 16.61
N ARG A 35 -10.26 19.75 15.95
CA ARG A 35 -11.18 18.81 16.59
C ARG A 35 -10.79 17.38 16.26
N ASP A 36 -10.81 16.52 17.26
CA ASP A 36 -10.63 15.07 17.09
C ASP A 36 -11.41 14.32 18.17
N ALA A 37 -12.73 14.24 18.01
CA ALA A 37 -13.64 13.83 19.08
C ALA A 37 -13.40 12.40 19.62
N GLN A 38 -12.70 11.55 18.87
CA GLN A 38 -12.43 10.15 19.25
C GLN A 38 -11.12 9.97 20.04
N ARG A 39 -10.26 10.99 20.09
CA ARG A 39 -8.96 10.94 20.77
C ARG A 39 -9.02 11.54 22.18
N PRO A 40 -8.03 11.26 23.05
CA PRO A 40 -7.99 11.85 24.39
C PRO A 40 -7.98 13.37 24.35
N ILE A 41 -7.20 13.99 23.45
CA ILE A 41 -7.30 15.43 23.20
C ILE A 41 -8.32 15.63 22.09
N SER A 42 -9.53 16.00 22.48
CA SER A 42 -10.67 16.12 21.57
C SER A 42 -10.81 17.47 20.89
N GLU A 43 -10.17 18.50 21.42
CA GLU A 43 -10.13 19.85 20.86
C GLU A 43 -8.84 20.55 21.29
N ILE A 44 -8.20 21.28 20.37
CA ILE A 44 -7.09 22.20 20.64
C ILE A 44 -7.48 23.58 20.13
N THR A 45 -7.25 24.60 20.94
CA THR A 45 -7.47 26.02 20.59
C THR A 45 -6.17 26.81 20.79
N ALA A 46 -6.17 28.08 20.39
CA ALA A 46 -5.04 28.96 20.67
C ALA A 46 -4.82 29.24 22.16
N SER A 47 -5.80 28.96 23.03
CA SER A 47 -5.70 29.28 24.47
C SER A 47 -6.03 28.12 25.40
N GLY A 48 -6.04 26.89 24.89
CA GLY A 48 -6.52 25.75 25.65
C GLY A 48 -6.70 24.47 24.85
N PHE A 49 -7.12 23.42 25.53
CA PHE A 49 -7.48 22.13 24.93
C PHE A 49 -8.56 21.43 25.78
N THR A 50 -9.23 20.45 25.18
CA THR A 50 -10.21 19.59 25.87
C THR A 50 -9.69 18.16 25.95
N LEU A 51 -9.45 17.68 27.17
CA LEU A 51 -8.95 16.33 27.46
C LEU A 51 -10.10 15.42 27.92
N ARG A 52 -10.10 14.19 27.40
CA ARG A 52 -10.97 13.09 27.79
C ARG A 52 -10.11 11.94 28.29
N TYR A 53 -10.41 11.43 29.47
CA TYR A 53 -9.64 10.33 30.05
C TYR A 53 -10.48 9.52 31.03
N ALA A 54 -9.99 8.32 31.34
CA ALA A 54 -10.55 7.46 32.36
C ALA A 54 -9.50 7.10 33.41
N THR A 55 -9.96 6.83 34.63
CA THR A 55 -9.16 6.47 35.81
C THR A 55 -9.51 5.07 36.33
N ALA A 56 -8.59 4.43 37.05
CA ALA A 56 -8.78 3.07 37.56
C ALA A 56 -9.91 2.97 38.62
N SER A 57 -10.12 4.05 39.37
CA SER A 57 -11.18 4.18 40.38
C SER A 57 -11.83 5.56 40.33
N PRO A 58 -13.06 5.74 40.85
CA PRO A 58 -13.68 7.07 40.89
C PRO A 58 -12.86 8.08 41.71
N VAL A 59 -12.34 9.12 41.06
CA VAL A 59 -11.54 10.19 41.69
C VAL A 59 -11.93 11.56 41.15
N PRO A 60 -11.66 12.67 41.85
CA PRO A 60 -11.86 14.01 41.29
C PRO A 60 -11.07 14.20 39.99
N SER A 61 -11.66 14.86 39.00
CA SER A 61 -10.96 15.16 37.74
C SER A 61 -9.85 16.15 38.01
N ARG A 62 -8.59 15.75 37.81
CA ARG A 62 -7.40 16.59 38.05
C ARG A 62 -6.29 16.28 37.06
N ILE A 63 -5.66 17.33 36.56
CA ILE A 63 -4.36 17.23 35.88
C ILE A 63 -3.33 18.16 36.52
N GLU A 64 -2.08 17.72 36.56
CA GLU A 64 -0.93 18.62 36.72
C GLU A 64 -0.57 19.14 35.34
N LEU A 65 -0.36 20.44 35.19
CA LEU A 65 -0.04 21.12 33.93
C LEU A 65 1.21 21.98 34.07
N ARG A 66 2.07 21.98 33.04
CA ARG A 66 3.31 22.77 32.99
C ARG A 66 3.60 23.23 31.57
N GLU A 67 4.01 24.49 31.39
CA GLU A 67 4.53 25.00 30.11
C GLU A 67 6.01 24.58 29.95
N GLY A 68 6.41 24.15 28.75
CA GLY A 68 7.82 23.88 28.45
C GLY A 68 8.01 23.11 27.15
N ASP A 69 9.25 23.02 26.68
CA ASP A 69 9.59 22.27 25.46
C ASP A 69 10.11 20.85 25.73
N LEU A 70 10.58 20.59 26.96
CA LEU A 70 11.18 19.31 27.35
C LEU A 70 10.32 18.56 28.37
N PRO A 71 10.18 17.24 28.21
CA PRO A 71 9.52 16.42 29.22
C PRO A 71 10.34 16.40 30.51
N ARG A 72 9.66 16.13 31.63
CA ARG A 72 10.24 15.93 32.97
C ARG A 72 11.29 14.82 32.97
N SER A 73 11.16 13.85 32.08
CA SER A 73 12.10 12.75 31.91
C SER A 73 13.36 13.13 31.11
N ALA A 74 13.51 14.37 30.61
CA ALA A 74 14.69 14.75 29.85
C ALA A 74 15.98 14.59 30.67
N PHE A 75 16.87 13.72 30.20
CA PHE A 75 18.08 13.35 30.93
C PHE A 75 18.99 14.53 31.25
N GLY A 76 19.51 14.55 32.48
CA GLY A 76 20.45 15.59 32.94
C GLY A 76 19.84 17.00 32.99
N ARG A 77 18.50 17.13 32.90
CA ARG A 77 17.81 18.43 32.90
C ARG A 77 16.85 18.55 34.09
N PRO A 78 16.90 19.67 34.84
CA PRO A 78 15.89 19.93 35.84
C PRO A 78 14.55 20.23 35.16
N VAL A 79 13.47 19.89 35.84
CA VAL A 79 12.13 20.29 35.43
C VAL A 79 12.03 21.81 35.46
N THR A 80 11.71 22.42 34.33
CA THR A 80 11.58 23.88 34.21
C THR A 80 10.11 24.30 34.12
N GLY A 81 9.83 25.49 34.65
CA GLY A 81 8.49 26.11 34.61
C GLY A 81 7.60 25.75 35.80
N PRO A 82 6.66 26.64 36.16
CA PRO A 82 5.72 26.38 37.24
C PRO A 82 4.74 25.27 36.86
N THR A 83 4.51 24.34 37.78
CA THR A 83 3.42 23.36 37.71
C THR A 83 2.17 23.95 38.37
N ARG A 84 1.00 23.72 37.77
CA ARG A 84 -0.29 24.04 38.40
C ARG A 84 -1.25 22.85 38.28
N ILE A 85 -2.14 22.72 39.26
CA ILE A 85 -3.24 21.76 39.19
C ILE A 85 -4.44 22.41 38.52
N VAL A 86 -5.07 21.68 37.60
CA VAL A 86 -6.34 22.06 36.97
C VAL A 86 -7.40 21.06 37.40
N ASP A 87 -8.38 21.52 38.16
CA ASP A 87 -9.52 20.72 38.62
C ASP A 87 -10.67 20.76 37.60
N GLY A 88 -11.33 19.61 37.41
CA GLY A 88 -12.36 19.40 36.39
C GLY A 88 -13.72 18.91 36.88
N GLY A 89 -13.91 18.76 38.19
CA GLY A 89 -15.18 18.34 38.80
C GLY A 89 -15.07 17.19 39.82
N GLY A 90 -16.22 16.65 40.22
CA GLY A 90 -16.36 15.63 41.26
C GLY A 90 -15.83 14.24 40.87
N ALA A 91 -15.95 13.29 41.80
CA ALA A 91 -15.43 11.95 41.65
C ALA A 91 -16.15 11.16 40.52
N SER A 92 -15.40 10.68 39.54
CA SER A 92 -15.88 9.86 38.42
C SER A 92 -14.77 8.95 37.93
N ARG A 93 -15.10 7.93 37.14
CA ARG A 93 -14.12 7.18 36.35
C ARG A 93 -13.86 7.78 34.98
N TRP A 94 -14.82 8.55 34.46
CA TRP A 94 -14.77 9.15 33.14
C TRP A 94 -14.79 10.67 33.28
N HIS A 95 -13.85 11.32 32.62
CA HIS A 95 -13.62 12.75 32.75
C HIS A 95 -13.58 13.42 31.38
N THR A 96 -14.20 14.60 31.31
CA THR A 96 -13.94 15.59 30.27
C THR A 96 -13.49 16.87 30.97
N LEU A 97 -12.29 17.35 30.65
CA LEU A 97 -11.70 18.53 31.26
C LEU A 97 -11.32 19.53 30.17
N ARG A 98 -11.91 20.73 30.26
CA ARG A 98 -11.54 21.86 29.40
C ARG A 98 -10.50 22.71 30.11
N VAL A 99 -9.30 22.77 29.54
CA VAL A 99 -8.19 23.59 30.02
C VAL A 99 -8.17 24.90 29.22
N THR A 100 -8.15 26.04 29.91
CA THR A 100 -8.17 27.38 29.29
C THR A 100 -7.10 28.30 29.89
N GLY A 101 -6.94 29.48 29.28
CA GLY A 101 -5.99 30.51 29.74
C GLY A 101 -4.54 30.17 29.43
N LEU A 102 -4.30 29.32 28.43
CA LEU A 102 -2.98 28.99 27.92
C LEU A 102 -2.52 30.03 26.90
N LYS A 103 -1.21 30.22 26.77
CA LYS A 103 -0.59 31.05 25.74
C LYS A 103 -0.62 30.33 24.38
N PRO A 104 -0.95 31.03 23.27
CA PRO A 104 -0.88 30.51 21.91
C PRO A 104 0.53 30.06 21.48
N GLY A 105 0.58 29.05 20.62
CA GLY A 105 1.81 28.53 20.02
C GLY A 105 2.83 28.00 21.04
N ARG A 106 2.37 27.46 22.17
CA ARG A 106 3.20 26.89 23.24
C ARG A 106 2.89 25.43 23.50
N ARG A 107 3.91 24.68 23.92
CA ARG A 107 3.74 23.33 24.44
C ARG A 107 3.45 23.34 25.93
N TYR A 108 2.54 22.45 26.30
CA TYR A 108 2.23 22.11 27.68
C TYR A 108 2.38 20.62 27.87
N PHE A 109 2.97 20.27 28.99
CA PHE A 109 2.99 18.91 29.51
C PHE A 109 1.91 18.75 30.57
N TYR A 110 1.28 17.59 30.60
CA TYR A 110 0.30 17.25 31.62
C TYR A 110 0.45 15.83 32.15
N ARG A 111 0.03 15.64 33.41
CA ARG A 111 -0.12 14.34 34.05
C ARG A 111 -1.53 14.19 34.60
N ILE A 112 -2.11 13.01 34.45
CA ILE A 112 -3.46 12.69 34.93
C ILE A 112 -3.38 12.17 36.36
N TRP A 113 -4.25 12.67 37.24
CA TRP A 113 -4.44 12.14 38.59
C TRP A 113 -5.16 10.80 38.53
N ASP A 114 -4.46 9.72 38.90
CA ASP A 114 -5.04 8.38 39.01
C ASP A 114 -4.32 7.58 40.11
N PRO A 115 -4.57 7.91 41.39
CA PRO A 115 -3.82 7.35 42.52
C PRO A 115 -4.02 5.85 42.73
N ALA A 116 -5.05 5.26 42.10
CA ALA A 116 -5.29 3.83 42.14
C ALA A 116 -4.59 3.05 41.01
N ALA A 117 -4.02 3.74 40.02
CA ALA A 117 -3.25 3.09 38.97
C ALA A 117 -1.81 2.80 39.44
N GLU A 118 -1.39 1.55 39.35
CA GLU A 118 -0.01 1.16 39.60
C GLU A 118 0.81 1.39 38.33
N ALA A 119 1.74 2.35 38.39
CA ALA A 119 2.63 2.64 37.28
C ALA A 119 3.63 1.50 37.05
N THR A 120 3.86 1.16 35.78
CA THR A 120 4.93 0.27 35.35
C THR A 120 6.33 0.89 35.60
N SER A 121 7.39 0.08 35.50
CA SER A 121 8.77 0.58 35.57
C SER A 121 9.03 1.64 34.50
N THR A 122 8.58 1.39 33.27
CA THR A 122 8.69 2.35 32.17
C THR A 122 7.92 3.62 32.49
N GLU A 123 6.66 3.56 32.91
CA GLU A 123 5.90 4.78 33.23
C GLU A 123 6.55 5.63 34.33
N ARG A 124 7.17 5.00 35.34
CA ARG A 124 7.95 5.72 36.37
C ARG A 124 9.17 6.45 35.78
N GLU A 125 9.90 5.82 34.88
CA GLU A 125 11.00 6.49 34.14
C GLU A 125 10.50 7.68 33.31
N TRP A 126 9.25 7.60 32.84
CA TRP A 126 8.56 8.66 32.09
C TRP A 126 7.74 9.62 32.99
N GLY A 127 8.07 9.70 34.28
CA GLY A 127 7.58 10.73 35.20
C GLY A 127 6.28 10.40 35.93
N ALA A 128 5.81 9.15 35.90
CA ALA A 128 4.74 8.69 36.78
C ALA A 128 5.23 8.60 38.24
N GLY A 129 4.38 8.98 39.19
CA GLY A 129 4.71 9.02 40.62
C GLY A 129 3.71 9.84 41.42
N ASP A 130 3.67 9.63 42.74
CA ASP A 130 2.79 10.37 43.67
C ASP A 130 1.31 10.40 43.27
N GLY A 131 0.81 9.31 42.68
CA GLY A 131 -0.57 9.18 42.19
C GLY A 131 -0.84 9.83 40.82
N TRP A 132 0.19 10.35 40.16
CA TRP A 132 0.14 10.86 38.80
C TRP A 132 0.61 9.81 37.79
N ARG A 133 -0.11 9.70 36.66
CA ARG A 133 0.35 8.94 35.49
C ARG A 133 1.59 9.58 34.87
N ARG A 134 2.23 8.88 33.91
CA ARG A 134 3.34 9.43 33.11
C ARG A 134 2.95 10.75 32.44
N GLU A 135 3.96 11.53 32.07
CA GLU A 135 3.76 12.81 31.39
C GLU A 135 3.30 12.60 29.93
N PHE A 136 2.46 13.53 29.45
CA PHE A 136 1.98 13.65 28.08
C PHE A 136 2.15 15.10 27.63
N ALA A 137 2.08 15.36 26.32
CA ALA A 137 2.20 16.71 25.76
C ALA A 137 0.97 17.12 24.94
N VAL A 138 0.78 18.42 24.81
CA VAL A 138 -0.14 19.08 23.88
C VAL A 138 0.36 20.49 23.59
N ALA A 139 0.34 20.90 22.33
CA ALA A 139 0.62 22.25 21.91
C ALA A 139 -0.66 23.00 21.57
N THR A 140 -0.79 24.25 22.04
CA THR A 140 -1.87 25.16 21.65
C THR A 140 -1.63 25.72 20.27
N LEU A 141 -2.70 26.09 19.56
CA LEU A 141 -2.61 26.72 18.24
C LEU A 141 -1.93 28.08 18.30
N ALA A 142 -1.37 28.50 17.17
CA ALA A 142 -0.66 29.76 17.03
C ALA A 142 -1.66 30.93 17.02
N PRO A 143 -1.19 32.17 17.26
CA PRO A 143 -1.99 33.35 16.99
C PRO A 143 -2.44 33.40 15.52
N LYS A 144 -3.52 34.14 15.25
CA LYS A 144 -4.02 34.37 13.88
C LYS A 144 -2.90 34.84 12.95
N GLY A 145 -2.85 34.27 11.74
CA GLY A 145 -1.84 34.57 10.71
C GLY A 145 -0.53 33.79 10.89
N ARG A 146 -0.52 32.78 11.75
CA ARG A 146 0.61 31.89 11.98
C ARG A 146 0.14 30.45 12.13
N LYS A 147 1.05 29.50 11.91
CA LYS A 147 0.85 28.07 12.14
C LYS A 147 1.80 27.54 13.20
N THR A 148 1.31 26.65 14.06
CA THR A 148 2.11 25.90 15.04
C THR A 148 2.72 24.66 14.40
N ILE A 149 4.01 24.47 14.58
CA ILE A 149 4.73 23.30 14.07
C ILE A 149 5.64 22.69 15.14
N VAL A 150 5.84 21.38 15.06
CA VAL A 150 6.78 20.61 15.85
C VAL A 150 8.12 20.61 15.13
N HIS A 151 9.10 21.31 15.70
CA HIS A 151 10.49 21.31 15.24
C HIS A 151 11.25 20.17 15.92
N LEU A 152 11.58 19.12 15.17
CA LEU A 152 12.32 17.96 15.63
C LEU A 152 13.74 17.98 15.07
N PRO A 153 14.73 18.52 15.81
CA PRO A 153 16.11 18.46 15.37
C PRO A 153 16.68 17.04 15.56
N VAL A 154 17.35 16.53 14.53
CA VAL A 154 17.94 15.19 14.49
C VAL A 154 19.44 15.34 14.23
N LYS A 155 20.28 14.74 15.08
CA LYS A 155 21.73 14.75 14.86
C LYS A 155 22.08 13.82 13.72
N VAL A 156 22.93 14.27 12.81
CA VAL A 156 23.45 13.42 11.73
C VAL A 156 24.98 13.52 11.74
N LEU A 157 25.63 12.38 11.93
CA LEU A 157 27.05 12.24 11.69
C LEU A 157 27.27 11.59 10.32
N LEU A 158 27.97 12.30 9.44
CA LEU A 158 28.45 11.76 8.18
C LEU A 158 29.91 11.34 8.29
N MET A 159 30.20 10.10 7.91
CA MET A 159 31.56 9.55 7.76
C MET A 159 31.79 9.20 6.28
N PRO A 160 32.11 10.20 5.43
CA PRO A 160 32.14 10.03 3.98
C PRO A 160 33.34 9.25 3.44
N ASN A 161 34.39 9.06 4.24
CA ASN A 161 35.69 8.54 3.79
C ASN A 161 36.08 7.26 4.55
N VAL A 162 35.21 6.24 4.52
CA VAL A 162 35.47 4.96 5.19
C VAL A 162 35.96 3.92 4.17
N ILE A 163 37.04 3.21 4.48
CA ILE A 163 37.76 2.38 3.50
C ILE A 163 37.97 0.97 4.05
N ASN A 164 37.49 -0.04 3.34
CA ASN A 164 37.86 -1.43 3.59
C ASN A 164 39.25 -1.72 3.03
N LEU A 165 40.26 -1.46 3.85
CA LEU A 165 41.66 -1.67 3.50
C LEU A 165 41.92 -3.12 3.08
N ALA A 166 41.34 -4.11 3.78
CA ALA A 166 41.57 -5.53 3.51
C ALA A 166 41.23 -5.92 2.07
N SER A 167 40.18 -5.32 1.49
CA SER A 167 39.79 -5.58 0.09
C SER A 167 40.81 -5.10 -0.95
N GLY A 168 41.63 -4.10 -0.62
CA GLY A 168 42.60 -3.49 -1.54
C GLY A 168 44.04 -3.96 -1.35
N VAL A 169 44.36 -4.73 -0.30
CA VAL A 169 45.75 -5.11 0.03
C VAL A 169 46.38 -5.97 -1.06
N ALA A 170 45.69 -7.00 -1.54
CA ALA A 170 46.23 -7.95 -2.52
C ALA A 170 46.64 -7.26 -3.83
N ASP A 171 45.84 -6.28 -4.27
CA ASP A 171 46.05 -5.51 -5.49
C ASP A 171 46.92 -4.28 -5.29
N ARG A 172 47.34 -3.97 -4.05
CA ARG A 172 47.99 -2.70 -3.67
C ARG A 172 47.23 -1.49 -4.24
N ALA A 173 45.91 -1.50 -4.09
CA ALA A 173 45.05 -0.44 -4.59
C ALA A 173 45.50 0.93 -4.04
N PRO A 174 45.39 2.02 -4.81
CA PRO A 174 45.56 3.35 -4.25
C PRO A 174 44.40 3.68 -3.31
N LEU A 175 44.64 4.53 -2.31
CA LEU A 175 43.55 5.08 -1.51
C LEU A 175 42.52 5.79 -2.42
N PRO A 176 41.21 5.63 -2.18
CA PRO A 176 40.21 6.39 -2.91
C PRO A 176 40.36 7.88 -2.60
N ALA A 177 40.04 8.73 -3.57
CA ALA A 177 39.92 10.16 -3.30
C ALA A 177 38.86 10.41 -2.20
N PRO A 178 39.06 11.41 -1.34
CA PRO A 178 38.00 11.87 -0.45
C PRO A 178 36.76 12.23 -1.25
N MET A 179 35.59 12.03 -0.66
CA MET A 179 34.33 12.49 -1.24
C MET A 179 34.39 13.99 -1.55
N SER A 180 34.00 14.34 -2.77
CA SER A 180 34.01 15.70 -3.29
C SER A 180 32.94 16.58 -2.64
N VAL A 181 33.07 17.90 -2.80
CA VAL A 181 32.07 18.86 -2.34
C VAL A 181 30.71 18.61 -3.01
N ALA A 182 30.69 18.24 -4.29
CA ALA A 182 29.47 17.96 -5.02
C ALA A 182 28.75 16.70 -4.51
N GLU A 183 29.49 15.62 -4.23
CA GLU A 183 28.93 14.42 -3.61
C GLU A 183 28.40 14.71 -2.20
N MET A 184 29.14 15.50 -1.41
CA MET A 184 28.68 15.94 -0.08
C MET A 184 27.41 16.80 -0.16
N GLN A 185 27.30 17.68 -1.17
CA GLN A 185 26.09 18.47 -1.39
C GLN A 185 24.92 17.57 -1.78
N LYS A 186 25.14 16.60 -2.68
CA LYS A 186 24.11 15.62 -3.05
C LYS A 186 23.58 14.86 -1.83
N ILE A 187 24.43 14.45 -0.89
CA ILE A 187 23.97 13.82 0.37
C ILE A 187 23.07 14.77 1.18
N ARG A 188 23.44 16.06 1.29
CA ARG A 188 22.61 17.07 1.98
C ARG A 188 21.27 17.25 1.30
N ASP A 189 21.24 17.24 -0.04
CA ASP A 189 20.01 17.33 -0.82
C ASP A 189 19.10 16.11 -0.58
N GLU A 190 19.69 14.91 -0.43
CA GLU A 190 18.94 13.69 -0.09
C GLU A 190 18.33 13.76 1.33
N TYR A 191 19.05 14.30 2.32
CA TYR A 191 18.47 14.58 3.64
C TYR A 191 17.36 15.64 3.58
N ALA A 192 17.50 16.66 2.71
CA ALA A 192 16.45 17.65 2.48
C ALA A 192 15.20 17.03 1.81
N ALA A 193 15.39 16.07 0.91
CA ALA A 193 14.30 15.29 0.33
C ALA A 193 13.58 14.44 1.39
N SER A 194 14.33 13.76 2.27
CA SER A 194 13.76 13.04 3.41
C SER A 194 12.92 13.95 4.32
N ALA A 195 13.45 15.12 4.69
CA ALA A 195 12.72 16.08 5.53
C ALA A 195 11.43 16.58 4.87
N ARG A 196 11.42 16.70 3.53
CA ARG A 196 10.23 17.11 2.76
C ARG A 196 9.12 16.07 2.80
N VAL A 197 9.45 14.78 2.79
CA VAL A 197 8.44 13.71 2.89
C VAL A 197 7.68 13.81 4.21
N PHE A 198 8.37 13.90 5.34
CA PHE A 198 7.72 14.10 6.65
C PHE A 198 6.93 15.41 6.72
N TRP A 199 7.49 16.47 6.15
CA TRP A 199 6.85 17.78 6.14
C TRP A 199 5.51 17.76 5.39
N LEU A 200 5.47 17.16 4.19
CA LEU A 200 4.24 17.02 3.40
C LEU A 200 3.26 16.02 4.03
N ALA A 201 3.75 14.86 4.48
CA ALA A 201 2.90 13.80 5.02
C ALA A 201 2.21 14.20 6.34
N SER A 202 2.83 15.07 7.13
CA SER A 202 2.27 15.60 8.37
C SER A 202 1.40 16.86 8.20
N GLY A 203 1.06 17.27 6.98
CA GLY A 203 0.32 18.51 6.73
C GLY A 203 1.06 19.75 7.22
N MET A 204 2.39 19.72 7.10
CA MET A 204 3.31 20.78 7.55
C MET A 204 3.27 21.00 9.07
N ARG A 205 3.07 19.92 9.85
CA ARG A 205 3.14 19.94 11.32
C ARG A 205 4.48 19.45 11.86
N LEU A 206 5.13 18.50 11.21
CA LEU A 206 6.39 17.92 11.66
C LEU A 206 7.55 18.41 10.78
N TRP A 207 8.37 19.30 11.33
CA TRP A 207 9.63 19.71 10.72
C TRP A 207 10.78 18.87 11.28
N VAL A 208 11.18 17.85 10.53
CA VAL A 208 12.44 17.13 10.77
C VAL A 208 13.60 17.99 10.29
N ASP A 209 14.48 18.37 11.21
CA ASP A 209 15.62 19.26 10.96
C ASP A 209 16.93 18.50 11.17
N TYR A 210 17.52 18.03 10.07
CA TYR A 210 18.77 17.29 10.09
C TYR A 210 19.98 18.21 10.35
N GLN A 211 20.52 18.13 11.56
CA GLN A 211 21.70 18.86 11.99
C GLN A 211 22.93 18.01 11.65
N ILE A 212 23.58 18.33 10.52
CA ILE A 212 24.66 17.51 9.94
C ILE A 212 26.05 17.99 10.38
N VAL A 213 26.81 17.08 10.99
CA VAL A 213 28.26 17.19 11.23
C VAL A 213 29.03 16.11 10.46
N VAL A 214 30.29 16.40 10.11
CA VAL A 214 31.08 15.54 9.21
C VAL A 214 32.40 15.17 9.86
N ASP A 215 32.69 13.86 9.94
CA ASP A 215 34.03 13.34 10.19
C ASP A 215 34.73 13.04 8.85
N ALA A 216 35.39 14.06 8.30
CA ALA A 216 36.00 13.97 6.98
C ALA A 216 37.31 13.16 6.94
N ARG A 217 37.81 12.68 8.08
CA ARG A 217 39.07 11.92 8.14
C ARG A 217 38.93 10.62 7.34
N PRO A 218 39.98 10.18 6.63
CA PRO A 218 40.06 8.81 6.14
C PRO A 218 40.02 7.84 7.34
N GLN A 219 39.07 6.92 7.31
CA GLN A 219 38.84 5.93 8.36
C GLN A 219 38.91 4.54 7.77
N ARG A 220 39.39 3.56 8.55
CA ARG A 220 39.40 2.16 8.13
C ARG A 220 38.13 1.44 8.57
N TRP A 221 37.68 0.54 7.71
CA TRP A 221 36.66 -0.45 7.99
C TRP A 221 37.30 -1.75 8.47
N GLY A 222 36.99 -2.17 9.69
CA GLY A 222 37.57 -3.37 10.30
C GLY A 222 39.04 -3.21 10.69
N ALA A 223 39.68 -4.32 11.07
CA ALA A 223 41.05 -4.35 11.55
C ALA A 223 42.08 -3.87 10.50
N GLU A 224 43.18 -3.28 10.97
CA GLU A 224 44.30 -2.96 10.08
C GLU A 224 44.97 -4.26 9.59
N PRO A 225 45.11 -4.48 8.26
CA PRO A 225 45.76 -5.67 7.74
C PRO A 225 47.25 -5.76 8.14
N ALA A 226 47.73 -6.94 8.53
CA ALA A 226 49.11 -7.14 8.99
C ALA A 226 50.17 -6.75 7.94
N ASN A 227 49.86 -6.89 6.65
CA ASN A 227 50.70 -6.54 5.50
C ASN A 227 50.22 -5.25 4.79
N ALA A 228 49.55 -4.35 5.50
CA ALA A 228 49.06 -3.09 4.95
C ALA A 228 50.21 -2.25 4.33
N PRO A 229 50.05 -1.75 3.09
CA PRO A 229 50.91 -0.72 2.50
C PRO A 229 51.07 0.48 3.43
N GLU A 230 52.18 1.22 3.32
CA GLU A 230 52.46 2.38 4.19
C GLU A 230 51.32 3.41 4.19
N ALA A 231 50.73 3.67 3.01
CA ALA A 231 49.58 4.57 2.87
C ALA A 231 48.33 4.15 3.66
N TYR A 232 48.23 2.88 4.09
CA TYR A 232 47.06 2.33 4.79
C TYR A 232 47.23 2.30 6.31
N ARG A 233 48.45 2.53 6.83
CA ARG A 233 48.76 2.35 8.24
C ARG A 233 48.30 3.53 9.08
N GLY A 234 47.84 3.24 10.29
CA GLY A 234 47.49 4.25 11.29
C GLY A 234 46.18 4.98 11.04
N LEU A 235 45.36 4.54 10.07
CA LEU A 235 44.03 5.10 9.89
C LEU A 235 43.14 4.77 11.10
N PRO A 236 42.39 5.74 11.64
CA PRO A 236 41.47 5.50 12.74
C PRO A 236 40.36 4.54 12.30
N LEU A 237 39.92 3.66 13.20
CA LEU A 237 38.79 2.78 12.98
C LEU A 237 37.50 3.62 12.87
N SER A 238 36.68 3.33 11.86
CA SER A 238 35.31 3.87 11.79
C SER A 238 34.53 3.40 13.01
N ARG A 239 33.87 4.34 13.72
CA ARG A 239 33.02 4.00 14.85
C ARG A 239 31.74 3.28 14.44
N ALA A 240 31.22 3.62 13.26
CA ALA A 240 30.08 2.94 12.67
C ALA A 240 30.57 1.65 12.01
N TYR A 241 30.04 0.52 12.47
CA TYR A 241 30.25 -0.82 11.91
C TYR A 241 31.73 -1.22 11.71
N PRO A 242 32.52 -1.38 12.78
CA PRO A 242 33.92 -1.74 12.64
C PRO A 242 34.10 -3.18 12.11
N GLY A 243 34.07 -3.35 10.78
CA GLY A 243 34.45 -4.58 10.10
C GLY A 243 33.35 -5.63 9.91
N GLN A 244 32.07 -5.27 9.99
CA GLN A 244 30.96 -6.18 9.73
C GLN A 244 29.92 -5.53 8.82
N ASP A 245 29.49 -6.25 7.79
CA ASP A 245 28.50 -5.77 6.81
C ASP A 245 27.11 -5.58 7.47
N PHE A 246 26.80 -6.37 8.50
CA PHE A 246 25.62 -6.23 9.35
C PHE A 246 25.79 -7.03 10.67
N ALA A 247 25.32 -6.48 11.78
CA ALA A 247 25.16 -7.20 13.05
C ALA A 247 23.75 -6.94 13.60
N ALA A 248 22.94 -7.97 13.85
CA ALA A 248 21.61 -7.74 14.44
C ALA A 248 21.74 -7.35 15.93
N PRO A 249 20.88 -6.46 16.47
CA PRO A 249 19.85 -5.66 15.80
C PRO A 249 20.34 -4.22 15.51
N GLY A 250 21.27 -4.06 14.55
CA GLY A 250 21.67 -2.75 14.02
C GLY A 250 23.18 -2.47 14.04
N GLY A 251 23.93 -3.24 13.28
CA GLY A 251 25.16 -2.82 12.61
C GLY A 251 26.46 -2.71 13.41
N GLY A 252 26.46 -2.52 14.72
CA GLY A 252 27.71 -2.38 15.46
C GLY A 252 27.54 -1.87 16.88
N THR A 253 28.62 -1.33 17.45
CA THR A 253 28.58 -0.65 18.76
C THR A 253 27.86 0.69 18.60
N TRP A 254 26.73 0.87 19.29
CA TRP A 254 26.01 2.15 19.30
C TRP A 254 26.81 3.21 20.04
N THR A 255 27.06 4.33 19.37
CA THR A 255 27.80 5.46 19.95
C THR A 255 26.89 6.67 20.14
N PHE A 256 27.36 7.68 20.87
CA PHE A 256 26.66 8.95 21.05
C PHE A 256 27.39 10.05 20.29
N VAL A 257 26.66 10.78 19.44
CA VAL A 257 27.24 11.85 18.61
C VAL A 257 27.30 13.14 19.41
N ASP A 258 28.51 13.63 19.71
CA ASP A 258 28.76 15.00 20.17
C ASP A 258 28.97 15.90 18.95
N MET A 259 28.02 16.81 18.72
CA MET A 259 28.04 17.74 17.59
C MET A 259 29.24 18.70 17.63
N ALA A 260 29.78 19.01 18.82
CA ALA A 260 30.95 19.86 18.97
C ALA A 260 32.27 19.09 18.76
N LYS A 261 32.25 17.77 18.94
CA LYS A 261 33.41 16.88 18.85
C LYS A 261 33.11 15.70 17.93
N PRO A 262 32.79 15.93 16.64
CA PRO A 262 32.33 14.88 15.72
C PRO A 262 33.41 13.85 15.33
N THR A 263 34.61 13.92 15.91
CA THR A 263 35.70 12.95 15.70
C THR A 263 35.94 12.05 16.92
N GLU A 264 35.36 12.39 18.07
CA GLU A 264 35.42 11.60 19.31
C GLU A 264 34.30 10.54 19.31
N THR A 265 34.59 9.38 19.90
CA THR A 265 33.62 8.29 20.08
C THR A 265 33.21 8.21 21.55
N HIS A 266 31.91 8.34 21.81
CA HIS A 266 31.33 8.25 23.14
C HIS A 266 30.45 7.01 23.23
N THR A 267 30.64 6.20 24.26
CA THR A 267 29.84 5.00 24.55
C THR A 267 28.97 5.15 25.79
N GLU A 268 29.06 6.30 26.46
CA GLU A 268 28.25 6.66 27.62
C GLU A 268 27.41 7.91 27.30
N PRO A 269 26.16 7.98 27.78
CA PRO A 269 25.32 9.17 27.62
C PRO A 269 25.96 10.41 28.22
N PHE A 270 25.76 11.57 27.60
CA PHE A 270 26.22 12.85 28.11
C PHE A 270 25.15 13.94 27.97
N ALA A 271 25.25 14.96 28.79
CA ALA A 271 24.29 16.06 28.79
C ALA A 271 24.59 17.03 27.63
N GLU A 272 23.70 17.10 26.66
CA GLU A 272 23.80 18.05 25.54
C GLU A 272 23.07 19.36 25.84
N PRO A 273 23.52 20.51 25.30
CA PRO A 273 22.82 21.81 25.40
C PRO A 273 21.33 21.73 25.08
N PHE A 274 20.97 20.86 24.13
CA PHE A 274 19.61 20.46 23.83
C PHE A 274 19.54 18.93 23.77
N PRO A 275 18.62 18.27 24.48
CA PRO A 275 18.50 16.81 24.41
C PRO A 275 17.82 16.43 23.10
N TYR A 276 18.62 15.98 22.14
CA TYR A 276 18.13 15.42 20.89
C TYR A 276 17.44 14.09 21.16
N SER A 277 16.25 13.88 20.62
CA SER A 277 15.52 12.62 20.78
C SER A 277 15.85 11.59 19.70
N ALA A 278 16.59 11.98 18.66
CA ALA A 278 17.03 11.11 17.59
C ALA A 278 18.44 11.48 17.07
N GLN A 279 19.18 10.47 16.63
CA GLN A 279 20.45 10.63 15.92
C GLN A 279 20.60 9.59 14.79
N ILE A 280 21.39 9.95 13.79
CA ILE A 280 21.72 9.12 12.64
C ILE A 280 23.24 9.10 12.46
N GLU A 281 23.83 7.92 12.31
CA GLU A 281 25.21 7.74 11.88
C GLU A 281 25.22 7.12 10.47
N GLN A 282 25.66 7.88 9.47
CA GLN A 282 25.80 7.39 8.10
C GLN A 282 27.28 7.26 7.73
N ALA A 283 27.71 6.02 7.47
CA ALA A 283 29.05 5.75 6.95
C ALA A 283 29.02 5.51 5.44
N PHE A 284 30.11 5.83 4.75
CA PHE A 284 30.30 5.51 3.34
C PHE A 284 31.50 4.58 3.16
N PRO A 285 31.38 3.30 3.56
CA PRO A 285 32.46 2.35 3.39
C PRO A 285 32.64 2.03 1.91
N ARG A 286 33.89 1.98 1.47
CA ARG A 286 34.27 1.58 0.11
C ARG A 286 35.07 0.28 0.14
N ARG A 287 34.74 -0.67 -0.74
CA ARG A 287 35.52 -1.88 -1.03
C ARG A 287 36.19 -1.80 -2.38
N TRP A 288 37.40 -2.28 -2.46
CA TRP A 288 38.11 -2.43 -3.73
C TRP A 288 37.53 -3.61 -4.50
N ASN A 289 37.20 -3.36 -5.76
CA ASN A 289 36.76 -4.37 -6.70
C ASN A 289 37.91 -4.70 -7.65
N SER A 290 38.52 -5.86 -7.43
CA SER A 290 39.68 -6.32 -8.22
C SER A 290 39.38 -6.52 -9.69
N ALA A 291 38.12 -6.79 -10.07
CA ALA A 291 37.75 -6.99 -11.47
C ALA A 291 37.64 -5.66 -12.22
N THR A 292 37.02 -4.64 -11.61
CA THR A 292 36.82 -3.33 -12.24
C THR A 292 37.94 -2.34 -11.94
N LYS A 293 38.84 -2.68 -11.01
CA LYS A 293 39.92 -1.83 -10.49
C LYS A 293 39.39 -0.48 -9.97
N LYS A 294 38.27 -0.52 -9.25
CA LYS A 294 37.57 0.64 -8.68
C LYS A 294 37.17 0.39 -7.23
N TRP A 295 36.92 1.46 -6.50
CA TRP A 295 36.34 1.44 -5.17
C TRP A 295 34.81 1.57 -5.27
N ASP A 296 34.09 0.54 -4.82
CA ASP A 296 32.63 0.49 -4.80
C ASP A 296 32.10 0.73 -3.38
N PHE A 297 30.98 1.44 -3.24
CA PHE A 297 30.36 1.64 -1.93
C PHE A 297 29.64 0.39 -1.42
N TYR A 298 29.62 0.22 -0.10
CA TYR A 298 28.81 -0.78 0.58
C TYR A 298 27.34 -0.35 0.66
N THR A 299 26.44 -1.31 0.45
CA THR A 299 24.99 -1.15 0.59
C THR A 299 24.52 -1.75 1.93
N SER A 300 23.42 -1.23 2.49
CA SER A 300 22.77 -1.81 3.68
C SER A 300 21.28 -1.48 3.72
N GLY A 301 20.51 -2.30 4.44
CA GLY A 301 19.12 -1.98 4.81
C GLY A 301 19.02 -0.94 5.95
N GLY A 302 20.04 -0.84 6.80
CA GLY A 302 20.06 0.01 7.99
C GLY A 302 19.71 -0.74 9.27
N GLY A 303 19.66 -0.01 10.39
CA GLY A 303 19.21 -0.51 11.69
C GLY A 303 18.87 0.65 12.62
N THR A 304 17.83 0.45 13.44
CA THR A 304 17.33 1.50 14.35
C THR A 304 16.92 0.96 15.72
N PHE A 305 17.17 1.77 16.76
CA PHE A 305 16.56 1.65 18.08
C PHE A 305 15.68 2.87 18.38
N GLY A 306 14.53 2.61 19.01
CA GLY A 306 13.59 3.63 19.46
C GLY A 306 14.09 4.53 20.61
N VAL A 307 13.21 5.43 21.05
CA VAL A 307 13.47 6.48 22.03
C VAL A 307 13.21 6.04 23.48
N ASP A 308 13.01 4.75 23.71
CA ASP A 308 12.61 4.15 25.00
C ASP A 308 13.53 4.52 26.17
N GLN A 309 14.82 4.70 25.88
CA GLN A 309 15.87 4.99 26.85
C GLN A 309 16.22 6.48 26.93
N PHE A 310 15.41 7.36 26.35
CA PHE A 310 15.59 8.81 26.43
C PHE A 310 15.72 9.35 27.87
N PRO A 311 14.98 8.83 28.87
CA PRO A 311 15.18 9.24 30.26
C PRO A 311 16.58 8.96 30.83
N ARG A 312 17.33 8.07 30.19
CA ARG A 312 18.70 7.68 30.55
C ARG A 312 19.75 8.37 29.66
N GLY A 313 19.34 9.35 28.85
CA GLY A 313 20.21 10.12 27.98
C GLY A 313 20.51 9.44 26.65
N ILE A 314 19.77 8.39 26.30
CA ILE A 314 19.96 7.61 25.08
C ILE A 314 18.89 8.03 24.07
N PRO A 315 19.24 8.75 22.99
CA PRO A 315 18.28 9.10 21.96
C PRO A 315 17.82 7.85 21.19
N GLY A 316 16.79 8.00 20.36
CA GLY A 316 16.60 7.11 19.23
C GLY A 316 17.83 7.13 18.31
N ARG A 317 18.22 5.99 17.76
CA ARG A 317 19.49 5.82 17.04
C ARG A 317 19.28 5.02 15.78
N SER A 318 19.70 5.60 14.66
CA SER A 318 19.74 4.91 13.37
C SER A 318 21.15 4.85 12.84
N ASN A 319 21.48 3.77 12.15
CA ASN A 319 22.73 3.62 11.43
C ASN A 319 22.51 2.95 10.06
N PHE A 320 23.25 3.40 9.05
CA PHE A 320 23.19 2.82 7.71
C PHE A 320 24.38 3.23 6.85
N PHE A 321 24.61 2.51 5.75
CA PHE A 321 25.61 2.84 4.75
C PHE A 321 25.05 3.70 3.63
N GLY A 322 25.89 4.59 3.12
CA GLY A 322 25.57 5.49 2.02
C GLY A 322 25.75 4.93 0.62
N GLY A 323 25.96 3.62 0.43
CA GLY A 323 25.98 3.00 -0.92
C GLY A 323 24.60 2.77 -1.54
N ASN A 324 23.52 3.19 -0.87
CA ASN A 324 22.12 3.06 -1.29
C ASN A 324 21.44 4.43 -1.45
N ASP A 325 20.11 4.45 -1.52
CA ASP A 325 19.29 5.66 -1.51
C ASP A 325 19.31 6.30 -0.12
N THR A 326 20.08 7.39 0.04
CA THR A 326 20.25 8.10 1.32
C THR A 326 18.93 8.73 1.78
N ALA A 327 18.15 9.31 0.87
CA ALA A 327 16.91 9.96 1.25
C ALA A 327 15.92 8.92 1.79
N TRP A 328 15.84 7.75 1.15
CA TRP A 328 14.98 6.66 1.60
C TRP A 328 15.44 6.12 2.94
N LEU A 329 16.72 5.78 3.09
CA LEU A 329 17.25 5.25 4.35
C LEU A 329 17.08 6.24 5.50
N ALA A 330 17.31 7.53 5.28
CA ALA A 330 17.07 8.55 6.29
C ALA A 330 15.59 8.60 6.70
N THR A 331 14.67 8.46 5.74
CA THR A 331 13.23 8.47 6.01
C THR A 331 12.78 7.19 6.71
N HIS A 332 13.13 6.03 6.17
CA HIS A 332 12.82 4.71 6.72
C HIS A 332 13.36 4.56 8.15
N GLU A 333 14.65 4.79 8.33
CA GLU A 333 15.30 4.59 9.62
C GLU A 333 14.86 5.64 10.66
N LEU A 334 14.61 6.89 10.25
CA LEU A 334 14.02 7.85 11.17
C LEU A 334 12.56 7.49 11.51
N HIS A 335 11.80 6.88 10.60
CA HIS A 335 10.41 6.50 10.88
C HIS A 335 10.31 5.41 11.94
N HIS A 336 11.25 4.45 12.00
CA HIS A 336 11.43 3.55 13.15
C HIS A 336 11.56 4.32 14.47
N ASN A 337 12.31 5.43 14.49
CA ASN A 337 12.37 6.29 15.67
C ASN A 337 11.03 6.97 15.92
N LEU A 338 10.39 7.54 14.89
CA LEU A 338 9.12 8.27 15.01
C LEU A 338 7.98 7.37 15.51
N GLU A 339 7.94 6.11 15.13
CA GLU A 339 7.00 5.13 15.70
C GLU A 339 7.13 5.06 17.23
N SER A 340 8.37 4.89 17.71
CA SER A 340 8.68 4.92 19.15
C SER A 340 8.36 6.30 19.77
N HIS A 341 8.62 7.41 19.06
CA HIS A 341 8.18 8.74 19.53
C HIS A 341 6.65 8.81 19.70
N GLY A 342 5.90 8.20 18.78
CA GLY A 342 4.46 8.05 18.83
C GLY A 342 4.02 7.21 20.04
N GLN A 343 4.66 6.08 20.32
CA GLN A 343 4.37 5.24 21.49
C GLN A 343 4.46 6.01 22.81
N PHE A 344 5.49 6.86 22.97
CA PHE A 344 5.67 7.66 24.18
C PHE A 344 4.92 9.00 24.19
N SER A 345 4.51 9.52 23.04
CA SER A 345 3.76 10.79 22.97
C SER A 345 2.24 10.60 22.98
N LEU A 346 1.78 9.53 22.32
CA LEU A 346 0.37 9.23 22.11
C LEU A 346 -0.12 8.16 23.10
N SER A 347 -1.35 7.69 22.92
CA SER A 347 -1.96 6.71 23.83
C SER A 347 -1.55 5.26 23.57
N ASN A 348 -0.71 5.03 22.57
CA ASN A 348 -0.32 3.70 22.09
C ASN A 348 -1.55 2.82 21.77
N ARG A 349 -2.53 3.40 21.07
CA ARG A 349 -3.73 2.71 20.57
C ARG A 349 -3.62 2.50 19.08
N GLU A 350 -4.38 1.57 18.52
CA GLU A 350 -4.45 1.31 17.07
C GLU A 350 -4.76 2.60 16.28
N ASP A 351 -5.60 3.45 16.84
CA ASP A 351 -6.05 4.72 16.24
C ASP A 351 -5.24 5.95 16.70
N ASP A 352 -4.30 5.78 17.65
CA ASP A 352 -3.54 6.86 18.28
C ASP A 352 -2.05 6.53 18.40
N ARG A 353 -1.42 6.36 17.23
CA ARG A 353 -0.01 6.04 17.05
C ARG A 353 0.52 6.57 15.72
N ILE A 354 1.83 6.67 15.61
CA ILE A 354 2.52 6.64 14.32
C ILE A 354 2.65 5.16 13.93
N VAL A 355 2.29 4.82 12.69
CA VAL A 355 2.21 3.43 12.23
C VAL A 355 3.60 2.96 11.83
N PHE A 356 3.92 1.69 12.07
CA PHE A 356 5.21 1.11 11.67
C PHE A 356 5.31 1.00 10.14
N ASP A 357 6.46 1.35 9.56
CA ASP A 357 6.68 1.37 8.11
C ASP A 357 7.06 0.01 7.50
N HIS A 358 7.02 -1.07 8.28
CA HIS A 358 6.99 -2.44 7.75
C HIS A 358 5.53 -2.92 7.79
N PRO A 359 4.77 -2.69 6.71
CA PRO A 359 3.36 -3.04 6.66
C PRO A 359 3.15 -4.55 6.70
N SER A 360 2.20 -4.97 7.53
CA SER A 360 1.80 -6.36 7.72
C SER A 360 0.28 -6.40 7.87
N PRO A 361 -0.42 -7.34 7.20
CA PRO A 361 -1.83 -7.53 7.45
C PRO A 361 -2.03 -8.13 8.86
N ARG A 362 -3.14 -7.77 9.50
CA ARG A 362 -3.56 -8.41 10.75
C ARG A 362 -3.67 -9.91 10.54
N ARG A 363 -2.95 -10.71 11.34
CA ARG A 363 -2.93 -12.17 11.21
C ARG A 363 -2.84 -12.87 12.54
N ARG A 364 -3.38 -14.09 12.58
CA ARG A 364 -3.30 -15.00 13.73
C ARG A 364 -3.08 -16.41 13.21
N ILE A 365 -1.91 -16.96 13.44
CA ILE A 365 -1.52 -18.31 13.01
C ILE A 365 -1.39 -19.17 14.26
N VAL A 366 -2.29 -20.14 14.41
CA VAL A 366 -2.17 -21.18 15.43
C VAL A 366 -1.25 -22.27 14.86
N ARG A 367 -0.08 -22.44 15.48
CA ARG A 367 0.90 -23.47 15.10
C ARG A 367 0.43 -24.84 15.58
N ALA A 368 1.02 -25.89 15.00
CA ALA A 368 0.66 -27.28 15.31
C ALA A 368 0.85 -27.66 16.79
N ASP A 369 1.74 -26.96 17.51
CA ASP A 369 1.99 -27.14 18.95
C ASP A 369 1.02 -26.34 19.85
N GLY A 370 0.04 -25.64 19.27
CA GLY A 370 -0.92 -24.80 19.97
C GLY A 370 -0.41 -23.39 20.30
N THR A 371 0.86 -23.06 20.00
CA THR A 371 1.35 -21.68 20.12
C THR A 371 0.72 -20.80 19.06
N VAL A 372 0.58 -19.50 19.36
CA VAL A 372 -0.04 -18.54 18.45
C VAL A 372 0.95 -17.47 18.07
N GLU A 373 1.12 -17.27 16.76
CA GLU A 373 1.79 -16.12 16.17
C GLU A 373 0.72 -15.09 15.79
N GLU A 374 0.78 -13.89 16.38
CA GLU A 374 -0.23 -12.85 16.21
C GLU A 374 0.41 -11.54 15.76
N GLU A 375 -0.13 -10.98 14.69
CA GLU A 375 -0.02 -9.57 14.32
C GLU A 375 -1.38 -8.94 14.65
N ALA A 376 -1.49 -8.25 15.77
CA ALA A 376 -2.76 -7.71 16.23
C ALA A 376 -3.29 -6.56 15.36
N TRP A 377 -2.41 -5.93 14.60
CA TRP A 377 -2.67 -4.71 13.85
C TRP A 377 -2.59 -4.97 12.36
N SER A 378 -3.46 -4.32 11.58
CA SER A 378 -3.28 -4.23 10.15
C SER A 378 -2.59 -2.90 9.86
N THR A 379 -1.34 -2.97 9.43
CA THR A 379 -0.61 -1.83 8.87
C THR A 379 -0.55 -1.90 7.35
N ALA A 380 -1.23 -2.89 6.75
CA ALA A 380 -1.62 -2.88 5.35
C ALA A 380 -2.83 -1.95 5.14
N GLY A 381 -2.68 -0.97 4.26
CA GLY A 381 -3.74 -0.11 3.74
C GLY A 381 -3.62 0.06 2.23
N ARG A 382 -4.44 0.92 1.63
CA ARG A 382 -4.44 1.23 0.19
C ARG A 382 -3.24 2.12 -0.19
N HIS A 383 -2.04 1.59 -0.03
CA HIS A 383 -0.77 2.25 -0.29
C HIS A 383 0.20 1.30 -1.01
N GLY A 384 1.26 1.89 -1.52
CA GLY A 384 2.41 1.26 -2.15
C GLY A 384 3.52 0.88 -1.18
N GLU A 385 4.70 0.64 -1.77
CA GLU A 385 5.93 0.33 -1.04
C GLU A 385 6.66 1.59 -0.57
N HIS A 386 7.64 1.37 0.31
CA HIS A 386 8.66 2.35 0.66
C HIS A 386 8.13 3.70 1.14
N TRP A 387 8.34 4.76 0.36
CA TRP A 387 7.95 6.13 0.69
C TRP A 387 6.43 6.30 0.84
N ASP A 388 5.68 5.52 0.06
CA ASP A 388 4.24 5.67 -0.03
C ASP A 388 3.54 5.15 1.23
N VAL A 389 4.03 4.05 1.83
CA VAL A 389 3.46 3.54 3.09
C VAL A 389 3.62 4.55 4.23
N ILE A 390 4.80 5.17 4.36
CA ILE A 390 5.06 6.22 5.36
C ILE A 390 4.12 7.41 5.12
N SER A 391 4.08 7.90 3.88
CA SER A 391 3.25 9.06 3.52
C SER A 391 1.75 8.79 3.74
N PHE A 392 1.27 7.60 3.38
CA PHE A 392 -0.12 7.20 3.54
C PHE A 392 -0.55 7.23 5.01
N TRP A 393 0.24 6.60 5.89
CA TRP A 393 -0.09 6.48 7.30
C TRP A 393 0.10 7.78 8.07
N ASP A 394 1.17 8.52 7.81
CA ASP A 394 1.42 9.81 8.46
C ASP A 394 0.31 10.83 8.09
N ARG A 395 -0.29 10.71 6.90
CA ARG A 395 -1.47 11.51 6.51
C ARG A 395 -2.75 11.13 7.24
N GLN A 396 -2.83 9.96 7.88
CA GLN A 396 -3.97 9.58 8.73
C GLN A 396 -3.86 10.16 10.16
N VAL A 397 -2.68 10.66 10.54
CA VAL A 397 -2.45 11.30 11.84
C VAL A 397 -3.02 12.71 11.81
N SER A 398 -3.98 13.01 12.69
CA SER A 398 -4.62 14.32 12.76
C SER A 398 -3.66 15.41 13.21
N ASP A 399 -3.95 16.67 12.86
CA ASP A 399 -3.15 17.80 13.33
C ASP A 399 -3.09 17.84 14.88
N ALA A 400 -4.18 17.46 15.54
CA ALA A 400 -4.26 17.37 16.99
C ALA A 400 -3.36 16.27 17.56
N GLN A 401 -3.18 15.17 16.84
CA GLN A 401 -2.23 14.11 17.21
C GLN A 401 -0.78 14.56 17.01
N TRP A 402 -0.45 15.21 15.89
CA TRP A 402 0.90 15.77 15.68
C TRP A 402 1.28 16.77 16.78
N LEU A 403 0.35 17.64 17.19
CA LEU A 403 0.58 18.62 18.25
C LEU A 403 0.67 18.00 19.66
N ARG A 404 0.53 16.68 19.81
CA ARG A 404 0.79 15.95 21.07
C ARG A 404 2.17 15.32 21.13
N LEU A 405 3.00 15.45 20.08
CA LEU A 405 4.38 14.97 20.12
C LEU A 405 5.14 15.62 21.29
N MET A 406 5.70 14.77 22.14
CA MET A 406 6.43 15.16 23.36
C MET A 406 7.83 15.70 23.04
N PHE A 407 8.39 15.27 21.92
CA PHE A 407 9.76 15.53 21.51
C PHE A 407 9.86 16.75 20.58
N GLY A 408 11.08 17.28 20.42
CA GLY A 408 11.33 18.49 19.65
C GLY A 408 10.92 19.76 20.42
N ARG A 409 10.62 20.85 19.70
CA ARG A 409 10.17 22.13 20.24
C ARG A 409 8.94 22.61 19.48
N ILE A 410 8.15 23.47 20.11
CA ILE A 410 7.08 24.16 19.39
C ILE A 410 7.58 25.49 18.86
N VAL A 411 7.44 25.68 17.55
CA VAL A 411 7.72 26.96 16.91
C VAL A 411 6.48 27.40 16.12
N THR A 412 6.40 28.69 15.82
CA THR A 412 5.33 29.24 14.98
C THR A 412 5.92 29.91 13.75
N VAL A 413 5.26 29.74 12.62
CA VAL A 413 5.66 30.26 11.30
C VAL A 413 4.55 31.13 10.72
N GLU A 414 4.88 32.04 9.81
CA GLU A 414 3.86 32.88 9.13
C GLU A 414 2.98 32.01 8.23
N ASP A 415 1.68 32.26 8.28
CA ASP A 415 0.60 31.58 7.55
C ASP A 415 -0.57 32.57 7.48
N ARG A 416 -0.41 33.63 6.68
CA ARG A 416 -1.27 34.83 6.74
C ARG A 416 -2.69 34.53 6.26
N ASP A 417 -2.79 33.81 5.16
CA ASP A 417 -4.06 33.32 4.65
C ASP A 417 -4.53 32.02 5.33
N GLY A 418 -3.78 31.50 6.30
CA GLY A 418 -4.20 30.47 7.25
C GLY A 418 -4.66 29.16 6.61
N ASP A 419 -4.29 28.90 5.36
CA ASP A 419 -4.59 27.66 4.64
C ASP A 419 -3.79 26.47 5.20
N GLY A 420 -2.76 26.77 6.00
CA GLY A 420 -1.89 25.82 6.66
C GLY A 420 -0.55 25.61 5.98
N PHE A 421 -0.25 26.32 4.88
CA PHE A 421 1.03 26.34 4.18
C PHE A 421 1.84 27.56 4.62
N PRO A 422 3.02 27.38 5.23
CA PRO A 422 3.83 28.54 5.64
C PRO A 422 4.28 29.43 4.48
N ASP A 423 4.16 30.75 4.65
CA ASP A 423 4.37 31.77 3.60
C ASP A 423 5.80 31.76 3.01
N ARG A 424 6.81 32.07 3.84
CA ARG A 424 8.21 32.27 3.41
C ARG A 424 9.16 32.12 4.60
N ASP A 425 9.47 30.87 4.95
CA ASP A 425 10.42 30.56 6.02
C ASP A 425 11.54 29.67 5.48
N PRO A 426 12.74 30.23 5.22
CA PRO A 426 13.84 29.50 4.57
C PRO A 426 14.38 28.34 5.40
N ARG A 427 13.96 28.20 6.67
CA ARG A 427 14.35 27.08 7.53
C ARG A 427 13.57 25.80 7.23
N LEU A 428 12.36 25.93 6.69
CA LEU A 428 11.46 24.80 6.47
C LEU A 428 11.85 24.00 5.23
N PRO A 429 11.47 22.71 5.11
CA PRO A 429 11.74 21.92 3.91
C PRO A 429 11.07 22.44 2.64
N LEU A 430 9.87 23.03 2.79
CA LEU A 430 9.10 23.69 1.73
C LEU A 430 8.25 24.82 2.35
N ASP A 431 8.09 25.91 1.62
CA ASP A 431 7.18 27.02 1.90
C ASP A 431 6.52 27.47 0.60
N GLU A 432 5.51 28.33 0.70
CA GLU A 432 4.76 28.81 -0.45
C GLU A 432 5.62 29.58 -1.46
N ALA A 433 6.56 30.39 -0.97
CA ALA A 433 7.47 31.14 -1.83
C ALA A 433 8.31 30.21 -2.73
N ARG A 434 8.74 29.04 -2.22
CA ARG A 434 9.46 28.02 -2.98
C ARG A 434 8.56 27.12 -3.80
N PHE A 435 7.30 26.92 -3.38
CA PHE A 435 6.30 26.17 -4.16
C PHE A 435 5.74 27.00 -5.32
N GLY A 436 5.72 28.32 -5.19
CA GLY A 436 5.20 29.26 -6.19
C GLY A 436 3.75 29.70 -5.97
N SER A 437 3.16 29.37 -4.80
CA SER A 437 1.82 29.81 -4.38
C SER A 437 1.83 31.20 -3.73
N SER A 438 0.68 31.67 -3.27
CA SER A 438 0.42 33.03 -2.80
C SER A 438 0.06 33.06 -1.32
N SER A 439 1.00 33.53 -0.50
CA SER A 439 0.87 33.87 0.95
C SER A 439 -0.18 34.86 1.41
N THR A 440 -1.12 35.21 0.55
CA THR A 440 -2.25 36.08 0.89
C THR A 440 -3.56 35.54 0.37
N ALA A 441 -3.55 34.39 -0.30
CA ALA A 441 -4.70 33.79 -0.95
C ALA A 441 -4.77 32.32 -0.56
N TRP A 442 -5.85 31.97 0.14
CA TRP A 442 -6.09 30.59 0.59
C TRP A 442 -6.01 29.56 -0.56
N THR A 443 -6.36 29.96 -1.78
CA THR A 443 -6.19 29.18 -3.00
C THR A 443 -5.48 30.03 -4.05
N THR A 444 -4.32 29.58 -4.56
CA THR A 444 -3.63 30.29 -5.64
C THR A 444 -4.30 30.09 -7.00
N ASP A 445 -4.86 28.90 -7.27
CA ASP A 445 -5.57 28.58 -8.51
C ASP A 445 -7.08 28.93 -8.48
N GLY A 446 -7.56 29.39 -7.31
CA GLY A 446 -8.96 29.74 -7.06
C GLY A 446 -9.87 28.56 -6.68
N GLU A 447 -9.34 27.36 -6.45
CA GLU A 447 -10.14 26.14 -6.24
C GLU A 447 -9.66 25.27 -5.08
N MET A 448 -8.41 24.79 -5.11
CA MET A 448 -7.82 23.95 -4.07
C MET A 448 -6.93 24.79 -3.15
N SER A 449 -6.89 24.49 -1.84
CA SER A 449 -5.93 25.18 -0.97
C SER A 449 -4.49 24.84 -1.35
N ASP A 450 -3.57 25.77 -1.13
CA ASP A 450 -2.18 25.58 -1.55
C ASP A 450 -1.52 24.44 -0.76
N LEU A 451 -1.88 24.26 0.52
CA LEU A 451 -1.50 23.07 1.30
C LEU A 451 -2.00 21.76 0.64
N ALA A 452 -3.29 21.68 0.29
CA ALA A 452 -3.85 20.48 -0.33
C ALA A 452 -3.19 20.19 -1.69
N LYS A 453 -2.88 21.25 -2.45
CA LYS A 453 -2.15 21.19 -3.72
C LYS A 453 -0.75 20.59 -3.53
N ALA A 454 0.01 21.08 -2.55
CA ALA A 454 1.34 20.56 -2.25
C ALA A 454 1.30 19.08 -1.83
N MET A 455 0.20 18.63 -1.20
CA MET A 455 0.02 17.25 -0.74
C MET A 455 -0.43 16.26 -1.83
N LEU A 456 -0.68 16.71 -3.07
CA LEU A 456 -0.97 15.82 -4.19
C LEU A 456 0.18 14.84 -4.47
N THR A 457 1.43 15.27 -4.23
CA THR A 457 2.63 14.42 -4.24
C THR A 457 2.98 13.91 -2.84
N ASN A 458 3.62 12.74 -2.75
CA ASN A 458 4.29 12.24 -1.55
C ASN A 458 5.67 12.88 -1.31
N GLY A 459 6.16 13.73 -2.22
CA GLY A 459 7.45 14.40 -2.12
C GLY A 459 8.65 13.52 -2.51
N THR A 460 8.40 12.37 -3.14
CA THR A 460 9.47 11.48 -3.61
C THR A 460 10.28 12.08 -4.75
N THR A 461 11.53 11.65 -4.86
CA THR A 461 12.47 12.11 -5.89
C THR A 461 12.70 11.09 -7.00
N GLY A 462 11.93 9.99 -7.01
CA GLY A 462 12.03 8.88 -7.95
C GLY A 462 12.17 7.52 -7.26
N PRO A 463 12.36 6.44 -8.04
CA PRO A 463 12.55 5.08 -7.52
C PRO A 463 13.78 4.96 -6.61
N LEU A 464 13.78 3.93 -5.75
CA LEU A 464 14.91 3.61 -4.88
C LEU A 464 16.12 3.24 -5.73
N GLN A 465 17.19 4.02 -5.57
CA GLN A 465 18.44 3.81 -6.29
C GLN A 465 19.60 4.50 -5.58
N PHE A 466 20.81 4.17 -6.00
CA PHE A 466 21.99 4.80 -5.46
C PHE A 466 21.96 6.33 -5.65
N SER A 467 22.13 7.08 -4.56
CA SER A 467 21.91 8.53 -4.56
C SER A 467 22.76 9.28 -5.60
N PHE A 468 23.99 8.85 -5.88
CA PHE A 468 24.85 9.55 -6.85
C PHE A 468 24.51 9.28 -8.32
N THR A 469 23.66 8.28 -8.62
CA THR A 469 23.17 8.03 -9.98
C THR A 469 21.71 8.39 -10.15
N LYS A 470 21.02 8.85 -9.09
CA LYS A 470 19.62 9.27 -9.17
C LYS A 470 19.48 10.41 -10.19
N PRO A 471 18.64 10.26 -11.24
CA PRO A 471 18.43 11.30 -12.22
C PRO A 471 17.63 12.46 -11.61
N GLU A 472 17.51 13.56 -12.35
CA GLU A 472 16.57 14.62 -12.01
C GLU A 472 15.12 14.10 -12.09
N LEU A 473 14.25 14.68 -11.26
CA LEU A 473 12.83 14.35 -11.25
C LEU A 473 12.21 14.65 -12.62
N ASN A 474 11.46 13.70 -13.16
CA ASN A 474 10.98 13.72 -14.54
C ASN A 474 9.49 13.35 -14.70
N PHE A 475 8.73 13.33 -13.62
CA PHE A 475 7.28 13.12 -13.62
C PHE A 475 6.52 14.40 -13.23
N PRO A 476 5.21 14.51 -13.54
CA PRO A 476 4.42 15.68 -13.18
C PRO A 476 4.52 16.04 -11.69
N GLN A 477 4.53 17.34 -11.41
CA GLN A 477 4.57 17.88 -10.05
C GLN A 477 3.37 18.80 -9.84
N PRO A 478 2.86 18.92 -8.61
CA PRO A 478 1.74 19.83 -8.35
C PRO A 478 2.09 21.26 -8.74
N ASN A 479 1.14 21.96 -9.36
CA ASN A 479 1.33 23.35 -9.78
C ASN A 479 0.31 24.27 -9.10
N PRO A 480 0.71 25.14 -8.16
CA PRO A 480 -0.24 25.99 -7.42
C PRO A 480 -1.02 26.98 -8.29
N ARG A 481 -0.58 27.24 -9.52
CA ARG A 481 -1.19 28.25 -10.40
C ARG A 481 -2.10 27.66 -11.47
N LYS A 482 -2.23 26.34 -11.51
CA LYS A 482 -3.10 25.64 -12.47
C LYS A 482 -4.14 24.85 -11.70
N ARG A 483 -5.40 24.91 -12.13
CA ARG A 483 -6.47 24.08 -11.54
C ARG A 483 -6.30 22.60 -11.87
N ASP A 484 -5.72 22.32 -13.02
CA ASP A 484 -5.39 21.02 -13.58
C ASP A 484 -3.86 20.95 -13.70
N SER A 485 -3.22 20.19 -12.81
CA SER A 485 -1.76 20.13 -12.68
C SER A 485 -1.11 19.35 -13.82
N ASP A 486 -1.74 18.28 -14.31
CA ASP A 486 -1.17 17.37 -15.31
C ASP A 486 -1.69 17.62 -16.75
N GLY A 487 -2.77 18.39 -16.90
CA GLY A 487 -3.32 18.84 -18.16
C GLY A 487 -4.29 17.86 -18.82
N ASP A 488 -4.88 16.92 -18.08
CA ASP A 488 -5.81 15.92 -18.62
C ASP A 488 -7.24 16.46 -18.87
N GLY A 489 -7.54 17.67 -18.39
CA GLY A 489 -8.83 18.34 -18.53
C GLY A 489 -9.75 18.26 -17.30
N LEU A 490 -9.34 17.57 -16.24
CA LEU A 490 -10.01 17.54 -14.95
C LEU A 490 -9.27 18.46 -13.96
N ASN A 491 -10.03 19.16 -13.12
CA ASN A 491 -9.40 19.94 -12.06
C ASN A 491 -8.94 18.99 -10.94
N ASP A 492 -7.82 19.31 -10.30
CA ASP A 492 -7.21 18.51 -9.23
C ASP A 492 -8.16 18.24 -8.05
N SER A 493 -9.19 19.08 -7.84
CA SER A 493 -10.15 18.93 -6.75
C SER A 493 -11.14 17.77 -6.94
N VAL A 494 -11.30 17.31 -8.18
CA VAL A 494 -12.23 16.23 -8.57
C VAL A 494 -11.54 15.09 -9.33
N ASP A 495 -10.31 15.33 -9.81
CA ASP A 495 -9.52 14.33 -10.50
C ASP A 495 -9.07 13.21 -9.54
N PRO A 496 -9.39 11.93 -9.83
CA PRO A 496 -8.89 10.80 -9.05
C PRO A 496 -7.37 10.59 -9.13
N ALA A 497 -6.68 11.16 -10.13
CA ALA A 497 -5.26 10.98 -10.39
C ALA A 497 -4.54 12.28 -10.87
N PRO A 498 -4.53 13.37 -10.06
CA PRO A 498 -4.14 14.74 -10.44
C PRO A 498 -2.66 14.99 -10.80
N LEU A 499 -1.88 13.92 -10.93
CA LEU A 499 -0.48 13.95 -11.36
C LEU A 499 -0.22 12.91 -12.46
N VAL A 500 -1.27 12.43 -13.12
CA VAL A 500 -1.26 11.43 -14.18
C VAL A 500 -2.12 11.94 -15.33
N ALA A 501 -1.46 12.40 -16.39
CA ALA A 501 -2.10 12.96 -17.59
C ALA A 501 -2.81 11.92 -18.48
N ALA A 502 -3.62 11.03 -17.89
CA ALA A 502 -4.42 10.01 -18.55
C ALA A 502 -5.51 9.48 -17.61
N ASP A 503 -6.70 9.23 -18.18
CA ASP A 503 -7.80 8.59 -17.45
C ASP A 503 -7.36 7.26 -16.81
N PRO A 504 -7.57 7.06 -15.49
CA PRO A 504 -7.18 5.83 -14.81
C PRO A 504 -8.19 4.72 -15.08
N VAL A 505 -8.22 4.23 -16.32
CA VAL A 505 -9.16 3.21 -16.80
C VAL A 505 -8.42 2.10 -17.54
N VAL A 506 -8.92 0.87 -17.43
CA VAL A 506 -8.44 -0.28 -18.20
C VAL A 506 -9.48 -0.60 -19.28
N VAL A 507 -9.09 -0.51 -20.55
CA VAL A 507 -10.05 -0.62 -21.66
C VAL A 507 -10.30 -2.08 -22.08
N PRO A 508 -11.47 -2.41 -22.66
CA PRO A 508 -11.73 -3.74 -23.19
C PRO A 508 -10.94 -4.01 -24.48
N LEU A 509 -10.07 -5.03 -24.48
CA LEU A 509 -9.33 -5.51 -25.65
C LEU A 509 -8.76 -6.91 -25.37
N THR A 510 -8.75 -7.77 -26.39
CA THR A 510 -8.02 -9.04 -26.40
C THR A 510 -6.86 -8.95 -27.41
N PRO A 511 -5.63 -8.63 -26.97
CA PRO A 511 -4.47 -8.55 -27.86
C PRO A 511 -3.85 -9.93 -28.14
N ASN A 512 -3.16 -10.07 -29.26
CA ASN A 512 -2.25 -11.18 -29.52
C ASN A 512 -0.93 -10.92 -28.80
N LEU A 513 -0.46 -11.87 -27.99
CA LEU A 513 0.84 -11.77 -27.31
C LEU A 513 1.97 -12.20 -28.27
N ASP A 514 2.40 -11.30 -29.15
CA ASP A 514 3.43 -11.54 -30.16
C ASP A 514 4.63 -10.57 -30.07
N GLY A 515 4.55 -9.60 -29.17
CA GLY A 515 5.54 -8.54 -28.99
C GLY A 515 5.40 -7.42 -30.01
N GLU A 516 4.24 -7.24 -30.66
CA GLU A 516 3.98 -6.13 -31.57
C GLU A 516 3.01 -5.10 -30.97
N ALA A 517 3.18 -3.82 -31.32
CA ALA A 517 2.34 -2.74 -30.81
C ALA A 517 1.03 -2.55 -31.60
N SER A 518 0.78 -3.33 -32.65
CA SER A 518 -0.32 -3.11 -33.60
C SER A 518 -1.70 -3.24 -32.95
N ASP A 519 -1.87 -4.18 -32.02
CA ASP A 519 -3.14 -4.41 -31.33
C ASP A 519 -3.48 -3.30 -30.33
N TRP A 520 -2.48 -2.51 -29.94
CA TRP A 520 -2.57 -1.43 -28.96
C TRP A 520 -2.88 -0.07 -29.60
N VAL A 521 -3.02 -0.02 -30.92
CA VAL A 521 -3.42 1.19 -31.64
C VAL A 521 -4.83 1.60 -31.20
N GLY A 522 -4.94 2.77 -30.58
CA GLY A 522 -6.20 3.31 -30.06
C GLY A 522 -6.47 3.01 -28.58
N VAL A 523 -5.63 2.19 -27.92
CA VAL A 523 -5.63 2.08 -26.46
C VAL A 523 -4.96 3.34 -25.88
N PRO A 524 -5.57 4.02 -24.89
CA PRO A 524 -4.95 5.18 -24.25
C PRO A 524 -3.60 4.84 -23.62
N VAL A 525 -2.60 5.71 -23.81
CA VAL A 525 -1.32 5.62 -23.10
C VAL A 525 -1.53 6.11 -21.67
N LEU A 526 -1.50 5.20 -20.71
CA LEU A 526 -1.66 5.51 -19.29
C LEU A 526 -0.45 6.25 -18.73
N ALA A 527 0.76 5.83 -19.15
CA ALA A 527 1.99 6.35 -18.56
C ALA A 527 3.07 6.59 -19.61
N LYS A 528 3.84 7.66 -19.39
CA LYS A 528 5.09 7.94 -20.10
C LYS A 528 6.18 8.15 -19.06
N MET A 529 7.35 7.55 -19.27
CA MET A 529 8.49 7.72 -18.38
C MET A 529 9.79 7.69 -19.18
N GLY A 530 10.83 8.34 -18.68
CA GLY A 530 12.14 8.27 -19.31
C GLY A 530 12.98 9.54 -19.15
N GLY A 531 14.24 9.41 -19.51
CA GLY A 531 15.25 10.43 -19.39
C GLY A 531 16.57 9.89 -19.94
N ASN A 532 17.54 10.76 -20.18
CA ASN A 532 18.88 10.35 -20.61
C ASN A 532 18.95 9.38 -21.81
N GLY A 533 18.02 9.54 -22.77
CA GLY A 533 17.99 8.74 -24.00
C GLY A 533 17.19 7.43 -23.91
N VAL A 534 16.60 7.10 -22.75
CA VAL A 534 15.58 6.04 -22.63
C VAL A 534 14.18 6.66 -22.51
N SER A 535 13.17 6.02 -23.11
CA SER A 535 11.76 6.36 -22.90
C SER A 535 10.89 5.12 -22.97
N ALA A 536 9.78 5.10 -22.22
CA ALA A 536 8.77 4.06 -22.32
C ALA A 536 7.35 4.62 -22.27
N THR A 537 6.44 3.96 -22.99
CA THR A 537 4.99 4.13 -22.86
C THR A 537 4.39 2.87 -22.23
N PHE A 538 3.36 3.04 -21.40
CA PHE A 538 2.61 1.94 -20.79
C PHE A 538 1.14 2.04 -21.17
N GLN A 539 0.58 0.94 -21.66
CA GLN A 539 -0.83 0.78 -22.01
C GLN A 539 -1.35 -0.50 -21.36
N HIS A 540 -2.64 -0.54 -21.08
CA HIS A 540 -3.27 -1.71 -20.50
C HIS A 540 -4.70 -1.92 -20.97
N ALA A 541 -5.12 -3.18 -20.89
CA ALA A 541 -6.43 -3.63 -21.32
C ALA A 541 -6.90 -4.83 -20.49
N HIS A 542 -8.15 -5.20 -20.66
CA HIS A 542 -8.70 -6.42 -20.09
C HIS A 542 -9.76 -7.04 -20.99
N ASP A 543 -10.02 -8.32 -20.75
CA ASP A 543 -11.21 -9.01 -21.21
C ASP A 543 -11.69 -9.99 -20.12
N ASP A 544 -12.63 -10.87 -20.47
CA ASP A 544 -13.13 -11.89 -19.56
C ASP A 544 -12.07 -12.93 -19.14
N SER A 545 -10.99 -13.06 -19.91
CA SER A 545 -9.95 -14.08 -19.78
C SER A 545 -8.71 -13.58 -19.04
N ALA A 546 -8.33 -12.32 -19.19
CA ALA A 546 -7.10 -11.79 -18.62
C ALA A 546 -7.05 -10.25 -18.54
N TYR A 547 -6.12 -9.79 -17.72
CA TYR A 547 -5.56 -8.44 -17.77
C TYR A 547 -4.35 -8.48 -18.70
N TYR A 548 -4.19 -7.45 -19.51
CA TYR A 548 -3.09 -7.30 -20.45
C TYR A 548 -2.40 -5.96 -20.25
N ALA A 549 -1.09 -5.93 -20.47
CA ALA A 549 -0.35 -4.68 -20.59
C ALA A 549 0.69 -4.75 -21.71
N SER A 550 0.95 -3.59 -22.31
CA SER A 550 2.03 -3.41 -23.27
C SER A 550 2.92 -2.26 -22.84
N VAL A 551 4.22 -2.48 -23.03
CA VAL A 551 5.26 -1.49 -22.80
C VAL A 551 6.11 -1.37 -24.05
N GLU A 552 6.13 -0.19 -24.66
CA GLU A 552 7.08 0.13 -25.73
C GLU A 552 8.23 0.92 -25.14
N ILE A 553 9.43 0.34 -25.15
CA ILE A 553 10.65 0.91 -24.55
C ILE A 553 11.64 1.23 -25.66
N LYS A 554 12.06 2.50 -25.74
CA LYS A 554 13.05 3.00 -26.69
C LYS A 554 14.35 3.35 -25.98
N GLY A 555 15.47 2.96 -26.56
CA GLY A 555 16.82 3.32 -26.09
C GLY A 555 17.45 2.29 -25.14
N PRO A 556 18.59 2.64 -24.50
CA PRO A 556 19.38 1.70 -23.73
C PRO A 556 18.78 1.45 -22.34
N TRP A 557 17.95 0.42 -22.23
CA TRP A 557 17.34 -0.02 -20.97
C TRP A 557 17.87 -1.37 -20.50
N ARG A 558 17.66 -1.69 -19.22
CA ARG A 558 18.09 -2.98 -18.66
C ARG A 558 17.08 -3.65 -17.74
N ARG A 559 16.20 -2.87 -17.12
CA ARG A 559 15.22 -3.39 -16.16
C ARG A 559 13.94 -2.56 -16.17
N MET A 560 12.81 -3.23 -15.97
CA MET A 560 11.54 -2.60 -15.59
C MET A 560 10.94 -3.38 -14.43
N ASP A 561 10.44 -2.70 -13.42
CA ASP A 561 9.79 -3.30 -12.25
C ASP A 561 8.32 -2.93 -12.33
N LEU A 562 7.46 -3.93 -12.16
CA LEU A 562 6.02 -3.84 -12.26
C LEU A 562 5.43 -4.41 -10.98
N THR A 563 4.54 -3.66 -10.33
CA THR A 563 3.77 -4.11 -9.17
C THR A 563 2.29 -3.88 -9.47
N PHE A 564 1.50 -4.93 -9.26
CA PHE A 564 0.08 -4.93 -9.53
C PHE A 564 -0.71 -5.36 -8.29
N ASP A 565 -1.80 -4.65 -8.00
CA ASP A 565 -2.75 -4.96 -6.94
C ASP A 565 -4.12 -5.26 -7.54
N GLY A 566 -4.42 -6.55 -7.72
CA GLY A 566 -5.66 -6.99 -8.37
C GLY A 566 -6.94 -6.82 -7.55
N GLU A 567 -6.84 -6.46 -6.26
CA GLU A 567 -7.98 -6.26 -5.36
C GLU A 567 -8.24 -4.80 -4.98
N GLY A 568 -7.33 -3.88 -5.32
CA GLY A 568 -7.49 -2.48 -4.96
C GLY A 568 -7.25 -2.19 -3.47
N ARG A 569 -6.52 -3.07 -2.76
CA ARG A 569 -6.38 -3.05 -1.28
C ARG A 569 -5.00 -2.63 -0.77
N GLY A 570 -4.08 -2.29 -1.67
CA GLY A 570 -2.68 -1.96 -1.40
C GLY A 570 -1.72 -3.12 -1.67
N VAL A 571 -0.44 -2.79 -1.88
CA VAL A 571 0.59 -3.77 -2.30
C VAL A 571 1.01 -4.75 -1.20
N TYR A 572 0.64 -4.46 0.05
CA TYR A 572 0.85 -5.39 1.18
C TYR A 572 -0.41 -6.18 1.55
N SER A 573 -1.45 -6.10 0.73
CA SER A 573 -2.57 -7.04 0.77
C SER A 573 -2.14 -8.37 0.12
N THR A 574 -1.63 -9.30 0.93
CA THR A 574 -0.73 -10.37 0.42
C THR A 574 -1.36 -11.40 -0.52
N SER A 575 -2.69 -11.47 -0.66
CA SER A 575 -3.35 -12.52 -1.44
C SER A 575 -3.47 -12.23 -2.93
N SER A 576 -3.39 -10.97 -3.36
CA SER A 576 -3.73 -10.54 -4.73
C SER A 576 -2.68 -9.65 -5.37
N VAL A 577 -1.53 -9.47 -4.73
CA VAL A 577 -0.48 -8.60 -5.25
C VAL A 577 0.53 -9.42 -6.03
N LEU A 578 0.85 -8.95 -7.24
CA LEU A 578 1.82 -9.58 -8.13
C LEU A 578 2.90 -8.54 -8.45
N ALA A 579 4.17 -8.87 -8.24
CA ALA A 579 5.26 -7.98 -8.66
C ALA A 579 6.40 -8.74 -9.34
N VAL A 580 6.89 -8.16 -10.43
CA VAL A 580 7.88 -8.76 -11.32
C VAL A 580 8.87 -7.70 -11.82
N SER A 581 10.16 -8.03 -11.75
CA SER A 581 11.22 -7.38 -12.52
C SER A 581 11.36 -8.06 -13.88
N LEU A 582 11.30 -7.27 -14.94
CA LEU A 582 11.68 -7.61 -16.30
C LEU A 582 13.16 -7.23 -16.48
N LEU A 583 14.02 -8.17 -16.85
CA LEU A 583 15.47 -7.99 -16.98
C LEU A 583 15.89 -8.23 -18.43
N PHE A 584 16.37 -7.18 -19.09
CA PHE A 584 16.75 -7.19 -20.51
C PHE A 584 18.25 -7.37 -20.68
N ASP A 585 18.65 -8.37 -21.47
CA ASP A 585 20.02 -8.52 -21.92
C ASP A 585 20.18 -7.89 -23.31
N PRO A 586 20.89 -6.74 -23.42
CA PRO A 586 21.07 -6.07 -24.71
C PRO A 586 21.93 -6.85 -25.70
N ALA A 587 22.78 -7.78 -25.25
CA ALA A 587 23.66 -8.56 -26.11
C ALA A 587 22.89 -9.65 -26.86
N THR A 588 21.98 -10.33 -26.17
CA THR A 588 21.14 -11.40 -26.74
C THR A 588 19.76 -10.91 -27.18
N LYS A 589 19.37 -9.69 -26.78
CA LYS A 589 18.02 -9.14 -26.95
C LYS A 589 16.93 -10.03 -26.35
N THR A 590 17.24 -10.68 -25.22
CA THR A 590 16.31 -11.57 -24.52
C THR A 590 15.83 -10.93 -23.23
N LEU A 591 14.58 -11.23 -22.87
CA LEU A 591 13.97 -10.82 -21.62
C LEU A 591 13.87 -12.00 -20.65
N THR A 592 14.20 -11.76 -19.38
CA THR A 592 13.96 -12.70 -18.28
C THR A 592 13.14 -12.02 -17.19
N THR A 593 12.50 -12.81 -16.33
CA THR A 593 11.68 -12.30 -15.24
C THR A 593 12.22 -12.73 -13.88
N ARG A 594 12.01 -11.89 -12.87
CA ARG A 594 12.32 -12.18 -11.47
C ARG A 594 11.18 -11.66 -10.58
N PRO A 595 10.53 -12.50 -9.74
CA PRO A 595 9.50 -12.02 -8.84
C PRO A 595 10.08 -11.13 -7.73
N ASN A 596 9.33 -10.10 -7.32
CA ASN A 596 9.72 -9.16 -6.24
C ASN A 596 8.99 -9.43 -4.90
N PHE A 597 7.79 -10.02 -4.94
CA PHE A 597 7.01 -10.44 -3.76
C PHE A 597 6.75 -11.96 -3.81
N ALA A 598 5.46 -12.34 -3.89
CA ALA A 598 5.03 -13.65 -4.33
C ALA A 598 5.37 -13.85 -5.82
N GLY A 599 5.36 -15.11 -6.27
CA GLY A 599 5.47 -15.40 -7.70
C GLY A 599 4.36 -14.71 -8.50
N SER A 600 4.51 -14.66 -9.82
CA SER A 600 3.48 -14.17 -10.75
C SER A 600 2.80 -15.35 -11.45
N PRO A 601 1.98 -16.16 -10.74
CA PRO A 601 1.44 -17.38 -11.30
C PRO A 601 0.51 -17.07 -12.49
N GLY A 602 0.72 -17.79 -13.59
CA GLY A 602 -0.04 -17.56 -14.82
C GLY A 602 0.46 -16.41 -15.69
N LEU A 603 1.45 -15.62 -15.25
CA LEU A 603 2.05 -14.56 -16.07
C LEU A 603 2.57 -15.15 -17.38
N LYS A 604 2.04 -14.66 -18.49
CA LYS A 604 2.58 -14.87 -19.84
C LYS A 604 3.24 -13.58 -20.29
N LEU A 605 4.35 -13.71 -21.00
CA LEU A 605 5.09 -12.57 -21.52
C LEU A 605 5.66 -12.90 -22.90
N GLN A 606 5.60 -11.93 -23.79
CA GLN A 606 6.25 -11.95 -25.09
C GLN A 606 6.96 -10.62 -25.31
N SER A 607 8.08 -10.63 -26.03
CA SER A 607 8.82 -9.41 -26.34
C SER A 607 9.43 -9.47 -27.73
N ARG A 608 9.54 -8.32 -28.38
CA ARG A 608 10.26 -8.17 -29.65
C ARG A 608 11.06 -6.88 -29.66
N THR A 609 12.30 -6.96 -30.14
CA THR A 609 13.15 -5.78 -30.35
C THR A 609 13.36 -5.53 -31.84
N VAL A 610 12.95 -4.36 -32.33
CA VAL A 610 13.19 -3.90 -33.70
C VAL A 610 13.94 -2.57 -33.64
N GLY A 611 15.16 -2.54 -34.16
CA GLY A 611 16.03 -1.36 -34.00
C GLY A 611 16.36 -1.11 -32.53
N ASP A 612 16.07 0.10 -32.05
CA ASP A 612 16.25 0.58 -30.67
C ASP A 612 14.96 0.51 -29.82
N VAL A 613 13.88 -0.08 -30.36
CA VAL A 613 12.59 -0.22 -29.70
C VAL A 613 12.39 -1.68 -29.28
N THR A 614 12.03 -1.89 -28.02
CA THR A 614 11.60 -3.17 -27.47
C THR A 614 10.15 -3.06 -27.02
N THR A 615 9.28 -3.84 -27.63
CA THR A 615 7.88 -3.98 -27.22
C THR A 615 7.78 -5.22 -26.34
N VAL A 616 7.16 -5.06 -25.17
CA VAL A 616 6.88 -6.14 -24.22
C VAL A 616 5.39 -6.20 -23.99
N GLU A 617 4.81 -7.37 -24.19
CA GLU A 617 3.41 -7.63 -23.88
C GLU A 617 3.31 -8.68 -22.77
N LEU A 618 2.38 -8.47 -21.85
CA LEU A 618 2.11 -9.40 -20.76
C LEU A 618 0.62 -9.70 -20.64
N SER A 619 0.33 -10.88 -20.09
CA SER A 619 -1.02 -11.29 -19.73
C SER A 619 -1.03 -11.95 -18.35
N LEU A 620 -1.97 -11.52 -17.52
CA LEU A 620 -2.27 -12.08 -16.21
C LEU A 620 -3.69 -12.64 -16.25
N PRO A 621 -3.87 -13.97 -16.11
CA PRO A 621 -5.17 -14.57 -16.30
C PRO A 621 -6.16 -14.07 -15.25
N ASN A 622 -7.40 -13.90 -15.68
CA ASN A 622 -8.57 -13.77 -14.83
C ASN A 622 -8.90 -15.17 -14.31
N ARG A 623 -8.60 -15.46 -13.05
CA ARG A 623 -8.70 -16.77 -12.38
C ARG A 623 -7.62 -17.77 -12.84
N GLY A 624 -7.85 -19.05 -12.54
CA GLY A 624 -6.93 -20.14 -12.82
C GLY A 624 -5.70 -20.06 -11.91
N PRO A 625 -4.47 -20.03 -12.46
CA PRO A 625 -3.25 -19.90 -11.66
C PRO A 625 -3.09 -18.52 -11.02
N SER A 626 -3.71 -17.47 -11.58
CA SER A 626 -3.67 -16.11 -11.01
C SER A 626 -4.61 -16.00 -9.80
N PRO A 627 -4.24 -15.24 -8.75
CA PRO A 627 -5.13 -14.97 -7.62
C PRO A 627 -6.26 -13.98 -7.97
N TRP A 628 -6.20 -13.33 -9.14
CA TRP A 628 -7.16 -12.30 -9.51
C TRP A 628 -8.43 -12.92 -10.08
N TYR A 629 -9.55 -12.28 -9.80
CA TYR A 629 -10.82 -12.63 -10.42
C TYR A 629 -11.72 -11.40 -10.53
N TRP A 630 -12.38 -11.24 -11.67
CA TRP A 630 -13.40 -10.22 -11.89
C TRP A 630 -14.41 -10.71 -12.90
N GLU A 631 -15.54 -10.03 -12.97
CA GLU A 631 -16.60 -10.26 -13.94
C GLU A 631 -16.93 -8.91 -14.57
N ARG A 632 -16.80 -8.83 -15.90
CA ARG A 632 -17.08 -7.61 -16.67
C ARG A 632 -16.22 -6.42 -16.19
N GLY A 633 -16.78 -5.21 -16.09
CA GLY A 633 -16.06 -4.01 -15.64
C GLY A 633 -16.21 -3.69 -14.14
N GLY A 634 -15.84 -2.47 -13.76
CA GLY A 634 -16.05 -1.87 -12.44
C GLY A 634 -14.97 -2.17 -11.40
N ARG A 635 -14.22 -3.26 -11.55
CA ARG A 635 -13.11 -3.60 -10.66
C ARG A 635 -11.95 -2.61 -10.78
N GLU A 636 -11.29 -2.28 -9.69
CA GLU A 636 -10.06 -1.47 -9.71
C GLU A 636 -8.82 -2.37 -9.64
N ILE A 637 -7.81 -2.05 -10.45
CA ILE A 637 -6.49 -2.69 -10.46
C ILE A 637 -5.45 -1.60 -10.16
N GLY A 638 -4.65 -1.81 -9.12
CA GLY A 638 -3.53 -0.93 -8.81
C GLY A 638 -2.31 -1.27 -9.67
N VAL A 639 -1.63 -0.25 -10.21
CA VAL A 639 -0.39 -0.41 -10.98
C VAL A 639 0.66 0.55 -10.44
N ALA A 640 1.85 0.04 -10.15
CA ALA A 640 3.05 0.84 -9.90
C ALA A 640 4.19 0.30 -10.78
N LEU A 641 4.96 1.21 -11.36
CA LEU A 641 5.98 0.82 -12.33
C LEU A 641 7.19 1.75 -12.31
N ALA A 642 8.35 1.20 -12.64
CA ALA A 642 9.59 1.94 -12.78
C ALA A 642 10.48 1.34 -13.88
N LEU A 643 11.23 2.19 -14.57
CA LEU A 643 12.13 1.85 -15.66
C LEU A 643 13.58 2.19 -15.28
N TRP A 644 14.52 1.31 -15.59
CA TRP A 644 15.95 1.54 -15.39
C TRP A 644 16.71 1.47 -16.71
N ASP A 645 17.50 2.52 -16.96
CA ASP A 645 18.44 2.54 -18.08
C ASP A 645 19.67 1.66 -17.85
N ALA A 646 20.52 1.54 -18.87
CA ALA A 646 21.76 0.77 -18.82
C ALA A 646 22.70 1.19 -17.65
N GLU A 647 22.70 2.47 -17.29
CA GLU A 647 23.48 3.05 -16.20
C GLU A 647 22.81 2.90 -14.81
N ASN A 648 21.67 2.19 -14.73
CA ASN A 648 20.87 1.99 -13.52
C ASN A 648 20.18 3.23 -12.97
N ARG A 649 19.91 4.22 -13.80
CA ARG A 649 19.10 5.38 -13.40
C ARG A 649 17.63 5.00 -13.54
N GLY A 650 16.90 5.12 -12.44
CA GLY A 650 15.49 4.75 -12.32
C GLY A 650 14.56 5.93 -12.62
N TYR A 651 13.48 5.66 -13.35
CA TYR A 651 12.44 6.61 -13.75
C TYR A 651 11.07 6.05 -13.38
N ALA A 652 10.18 6.90 -12.89
CA ALA A 652 8.78 6.57 -12.64
C ALA A 652 7.87 7.57 -13.38
N PRO A 653 6.66 7.17 -13.80
CA PRO A 653 5.72 8.06 -14.48
C PRO A 653 5.00 9.04 -13.55
N TRP A 654 4.94 8.74 -12.25
CA TRP A 654 4.40 9.56 -11.16
C TRP A 654 5.17 9.22 -9.88
N ASP A 655 4.69 9.68 -8.72
CA ASP A 655 5.25 9.36 -7.40
C ASP A 655 5.64 7.88 -7.29
N ALA A 656 6.93 7.61 -7.08
CA ALA A 656 7.44 6.25 -7.14
C ALA A 656 6.78 5.35 -6.08
N TYR A 657 6.50 4.11 -6.46
CA TYR A 657 5.84 3.06 -5.66
C TYR A 657 4.37 3.31 -5.30
N LYS A 658 3.84 4.52 -5.48
CA LYS A 658 2.41 4.82 -5.31
C LYS A 658 1.60 4.09 -6.39
N PRO A 659 0.70 3.16 -6.05
CA PRO A 659 -0.13 2.50 -7.04
C PRO A 659 -1.14 3.49 -7.61
N LEU A 660 -1.21 3.59 -8.93
CA LEU A 660 -2.33 4.20 -9.63
C LEU A 660 -3.44 3.16 -9.74
N TYR A 661 -4.62 3.48 -9.22
CA TYR A 661 -5.76 2.57 -9.27
C TYR A 661 -6.62 2.86 -10.49
N CYS A 662 -6.67 1.92 -11.41
CA CYS A 662 -7.40 2.05 -12.65
C CYS A 662 -8.65 1.16 -12.67
N ARG A 663 -9.78 1.72 -13.12
CA ARG A 663 -11.06 0.99 -13.17
C ARG A 663 -11.21 0.24 -14.49
N LEU A 664 -11.54 -1.04 -14.43
CA LEU A 664 -11.92 -1.85 -15.59
C LEU A 664 -13.18 -1.26 -16.22
N ILE A 665 -13.12 -0.90 -17.51
CA ILE A 665 -14.29 -0.43 -18.25
C ILE A 665 -15.16 -1.61 -18.64
N GLU A 666 -16.46 -1.40 -18.59
CA GLU A 666 -17.46 -2.39 -18.97
C GLU A 666 -17.27 -2.82 -20.45
N PRO A 667 -17.00 -4.10 -20.75
CA PRO A 667 -16.96 -4.57 -22.13
C PRO A 667 -18.36 -4.47 -22.76
N HIS A 668 -18.44 -3.97 -23.99
CA HIS A 668 -19.69 -3.87 -24.75
C HIS A 668 -19.74 -4.93 -25.85
N GLY A 669 -20.89 -5.60 -25.98
CA GLY A 669 -21.15 -6.60 -27.02
C GLY A 669 -21.13 -8.04 -26.51
N LYS A 670 -21.44 -8.99 -27.41
CA LYS A 670 -21.38 -10.43 -27.14
C LYS A 670 -20.23 -11.02 -27.95
N PRO A 671 -19.33 -11.83 -27.37
CA PRO A 671 -18.37 -12.58 -28.17
C PRO A 671 -19.13 -13.50 -29.14
N PRO A 672 -18.65 -13.70 -30.38
CA PRO A 672 -19.29 -14.61 -31.32
C PRO A 672 -19.29 -16.03 -30.74
N ILE A 673 -20.39 -16.74 -30.92
CA ILE A 673 -20.49 -18.16 -30.60
C ILE A 673 -19.52 -18.92 -31.52
N PRO A 674 -18.60 -19.76 -30.98
CA PRO A 674 -17.67 -20.49 -31.84
C PRO A 674 -18.39 -21.43 -32.82
N ALA A 675 -17.77 -21.73 -33.97
CA ALA A 675 -18.41 -22.45 -35.07
C ALA A 675 -18.59 -23.97 -34.81
N ASP A 676 -17.73 -24.57 -33.98
CA ASP A 676 -17.65 -26.02 -33.75
C ASP A 676 -18.63 -26.50 -32.67
N VAL A 677 -19.92 -26.26 -32.88
CA VAL A 677 -20.98 -26.59 -31.91
C VAL A 677 -21.15 -28.11 -31.77
N PRO A 678 -21.06 -28.68 -30.55
CA PRO A 678 -21.34 -30.09 -30.33
C PRO A 678 -22.85 -30.34 -30.38
N LEU A 679 -23.38 -30.85 -31.48
CA LEU A 679 -24.82 -31.11 -31.63
C LEU A 679 -25.18 -32.59 -31.40
N SER A 680 -26.24 -32.80 -30.61
CA SER A 680 -27.06 -34.03 -30.58
C SER A 680 -26.29 -35.34 -30.34
N PRO A 681 -25.95 -35.67 -29.07
CA PRO A 681 -25.41 -37.00 -28.76
C PRO A 681 -26.38 -38.10 -29.20
N THR A 682 -25.83 -39.23 -29.70
CA THR A 682 -26.63 -40.33 -30.28
C THR A 682 -27.00 -41.42 -29.26
N GLU A 683 -26.30 -41.52 -28.13
CA GLU A 683 -26.55 -42.54 -27.11
C GLU A 683 -27.72 -42.12 -26.20
N GLU A 684 -28.79 -42.92 -26.22
CA GLU A 684 -29.97 -42.72 -25.38
C GLU A 684 -29.79 -43.41 -24.02
N VAL A 685 -30.07 -42.66 -22.96
CA VAL A 685 -30.01 -43.15 -21.58
C VAL A 685 -31.40 -43.65 -21.20
N PRO A 686 -31.57 -44.96 -20.90
CA PRO A 686 -32.83 -45.46 -20.37
C PRO A 686 -33.23 -44.68 -19.11
N LEU A 687 -34.45 -44.12 -19.09
CA LEU A 687 -34.92 -43.33 -17.95
C LEU A 687 -34.87 -44.10 -16.62
N SER A 688 -34.99 -45.44 -16.65
CA SER A 688 -34.85 -46.30 -15.48
C SER A 688 -33.44 -46.27 -14.84
N ARG A 689 -32.41 -45.78 -15.54
CA ARG A 689 -31.06 -45.59 -14.99
C ARG A 689 -30.90 -44.27 -14.24
N LEU A 690 -31.85 -43.34 -14.36
CA LEU A 690 -31.79 -42.06 -13.66
C LEU A 690 -32.21 -42.22 -12.21
N LYS A 691 -31.48 -41.57 -11.31
CA LYS A 691 -31.83 -41.41 -9.91
C LYS A 691 -32.66 -40.14 -9.74
N ALA A 692 -33.71 -40.23 -8.94
CA ALA A 692 -34.68 -39.15 -8.74
C ALA A 692 -34.67 -38.72 -7.26
N GLU A 693 -34.46 -37.43 -7.01
CA GLU A 693 -34.68 -36.82 -5.69
C GLU A 693 -36.17 -36.59 -5.40
N SER A 694 -36.47 -36.22 -4.16
CA SER A 694 -37.84 -35.93 -3.71
C SER A 694 -38.46 -34.80 -4.53
N GLY A 695 -39.42 -35.14 -5.40
CA GLY A 695 -40.08 -34.19 -6.30
C GLY A 695 -40.32 -34.76 -7.70
N TRP A 696 -39.46 -35.68 -8.14
CA TRP A 696 -39.57 -36.38 -9.42
C TRP A 696 -40.31 -37.72 -9.30
N ARG A 697 -41.20 -38.00 -10.25
CA ARG A 697 -41.94 -39.28 -10.33
C ARG A 697 -41.96 -39.80 -11.76
N LEU A 698 -41.69 -41.09 -11.95
CA LEU A 698 -41.83 -41.74 -13.26
C LEU A 698 -43.29 -42.15 -13.48
N GLU A 699 -43.99 -41.47 -14.38
CA GLU A 699 -45.40 -41.69 -14.70
C GLU A 699 -45.53 -41.96 -16.21
N ASN A 700 -46.09 -43.11 -16.60
CA ASN A 700 -46.32 -43.49 -18.00
C ASN A 700 -45.07 -43.36 -18.91
N GLY A 701 -43.89 -43.70 -18.39
CA GLY A 701 -42.63 -43.62 -19.14
C GLY A 701 -42.04 -42.22 -19.28
N VAL A 702 -42.52 -41.24 -18.49
CA VAL A 702 -42.05 -39.85 -18.47
C VAL A 702 -41.78 -39.44 -17.03
N TYR A 703 -40.65 -38.81 -16.76
CA TYR A 703 -40.41 -38.23 -15.43
C TYR A 703 -41.14 -36.90 -15.30
N ARG A 704 -41.92 -36.73 -14.23
CA ARG A 704 -42.66 -35.52 -13.93
C ARG A 704 -42.20 -34.92 -12.61
N HIS A 705 -41.98 -33.61 -12.62
CA HIS A 705 -41.75 -32.81 -11.41
C HIS A 705 -42.90 -31.84 -11.20
N SER A 706 -43.45 -31.80 -9.99
CA SER A 706 -44.48 -30.84 -9.59
C SER A 706 -44.17 -30.32 -8.20
N GLY A 707 -43.82 -29.03 -8.09
CA GLY A 707 -43.50 -28.40 -6.81
C GLY A 707 -42.54 -27.21 -6.95
N PRO A 708 -42.44 -26.36 -5.92
CA PRO A 708 -41.52 -25.22 -5.91
C PRO A 708 -40.08 -25.61 -5.56
N ASP A 709 -39.88 -26.75 -4.88
CA ASP A 709 -38.58 -27.17 -4.37
C ASP A 709 -37.64 -27.66 -5.47
N GLU A 710 -36.36 -27.38 -5.32
CA GLU A 710 -35.32 -27.90 -6.22
C GLU A 710 -35.10 -29.40 -5.99
N ALA A 711 -35.14 -30.19 -7.06
CA ALA A 711 -34.84 -31.62 -7.02
C ALA A 711 -34.13 -32.06 -8.30
N ALA A 712 -33.13 -32.93 -8.18
CA ALA A 712 -32.38 -33.46 -9.31
C ALA A 712 -32.96 -34.79 -9.83
N LEU A 713 -32.97 -34.92 -11.15
CA LEU A 713 -33.07 -36.19 -11.88
C LEU A 713 -31.71 -36.43 -12.56
N TYR A 714 -30.92 -37.40 -12.10
CA TYR A 714 -29.49 -37.44 -12.39
C TYR A 714 -28.92 -38.84 -12.68
N LEU A 715 -27.78 -38.84 -13.35
CA LEU A 715 -26.86 -39.97 -13.48
C LEU A 715 -25.70 -39.77 -12.51
N ASP A 716 -25.23 -40.84 -11.88
CA ASP A 716 -24.07 -40.83 -11.00
C ASP A 716 -23.06 -41.93 -11.34
N GLY A 717 -21.94 -41.97 -10.62
CA GLY A 717 -20.85 -42.91 -10.87
C GLY A 717 -20.05 -42.57 -12.13
N LEU A 718 -20.14 -41.32 -12.61
CA LEU A 718 -19.37 -40.84 -13.75
C LEU A 718 -17.94 -40.48 -13.32
N ASN A 719 -17.05 -40.42 -14.30
CA ASN A 719 -15.69 -39.89 -14.15
C ASN A 719 -15.30 -39.18 -15.45
N VAL A 720 -15.90 -38.02 -15.67
CA VAL A 720 -15.90 -37.38 -17.00
C VAL A 720 -15.35 -35.96 -16.94
N ARG A 721 -14.59 -35.58 -17.97
CA ARG A 721 -14.07 -34.22 -18.15
C ARG A 721 -14.74 -33.50 -19.32
N GLU A 722 -15.20 -34.25 -20.32
CA GLU A 722 -16.06 -33.71 -21.36
C GLU A 722 -17.41 -34.39 -21.29
N PHE A 723 -18.47 -33.70 -21.70
CA PHE A 723 -19.80 -34.30 -21.79
C PHE A 723 -20.70 -33.53 -22.76
N ASP A 724 -21.67 -34.22 -23.35
CA ASP A 724 -22.86 -33.62 -23.95
C ASP A 724 -24.09 -34.22 -23.23
N LEU A 725 -24.76 -33.42 -22.41
CA LEU A 725 -26.01 -33.81 -21.74
C LEU A 725 -27.18 -33.20 -22.51
N TRP A 726 -28.03 -34.03 -23.09
CA TRP A 726 -29.19 -33.62 -23.87
C TRP A 726 -30.47 -34.16 -23.25
N ALA A 727 -31.52 -33.35 -23.22
CA ALA A 727 -32.84 -33.73 -22.74
C ALA A 727 -33.98 -33.20 -23.63
N GLU A 728 -34.99 -34.04 -23.87
CA GLU A 728 -36.29 -33.60 -24.41
C GLU A 728 -37.22 -33.32 -23.23
N ILE A 729 -37.57 -32.04 -23.05
CA ILE A 729 -38.27 -31.52 -21.87
C ILE A 729 -39.46 -30.66 -22.28
N GLU A 730 -40.54 -30.74 -21.51
CA GLU A 730 -41.63 -29.76 -21.48
C GLU A 730 -41.60 -29.10 -20.10
N ALA A 731 -41.54 -27.77 -20.05
CA ALA A 731 -41.47 -27.01 -18.81
C ALA A 731 -42.25 -25.71 -18.93
N GLN A 732 -42.88 -25.28 -17.83
CA GLN A 732 -43.65 -24.03 -17.77
C GLN A 732 -42.79 -22.84 -17.33
N SER A 733 -41.81 -23.05 -16.43
CA SER A 733 -40.99 -21.98 -15.86
C SER A 733 -39.57 -21.95 -16.39
N ASP A 734 -38.80 -23.03 -16.26
CA ASP A 734 -37.38 -23.08 -16.65
C ASP A 734 -36.98 -24.51 -17.06
N GLY A 735 -36.01 -24.62 -17.97
CA GLY A 735 -35.30 -25.87 -18.26
C GLY A 735 -33.87 -25.78 -17.77
N ILE A 736 -33.49 -26.67 -16.84
CA ILE A 736 -32.19 -26.59 -16.18
C ILE A 736 -31.44 -27.92 -16.34
N LEU A 737 -30.24 -27.84 -16.89
CA LEU A 737 -29.30 -28.96 -16.99
C LEU A 737 -28.05 -28.64 -16.17
N GLY A 738 -27.43 -29.66 -15.58
CA GLY A 738 -26.22 -29.44 -14.78
C GLY A 738 -25.25 -30.62 -14.78
N GLY A 739 -23.99 -30.31 -14.49
CA GLY A 739 -22.92 -31.27 -14.29
C GLY A 739 -22.10 -30.94 -13.05
N PHE A 740 -21.92 -31.92 -12.17
CA PHE A 740 -21.51 -31.71 -10.79
C PHE A 740 -20.24 -32.49 -10.43
N THR A 741 -19.37 -31.86 -9.64
CA THR A 741 -18.11 -32.44 -9.18
C THR A 741 -18.28 -33.37 -7.98
N LYS A 742 -17.29 -34.24 -7.75
CA LYS A 742 -17.30 -35.28 -6.70
C LYS A 742 -17.44 -34.75 -5.26
N GLY A 743 -17.18 -33.47 -5.03
CA GLY A 743 -17.31 -32.82 -3.71
C GLY A 743 -18.67 -32.17 -3.46
N THR A 744 -19.52 -32.04 -4.47
CA THR A 744 -20.77 -31.27 -4.37
C THR A 744 -21.80 -32.01 -3.51
N GLN A 745 -22.12 -31.44 -2.34
CA GLN A 745 -23.11 -32.02 -1.41
C GLN A 745 -24.55 -31.78 -1.87
N LYS A 746 -24.85 -30.58 -2.40
CA LYS A 746 -26.15 -30.22 -2.97
C LYS A 746 -25.96 -29.79 -4.42
N MET A 747 -26.58 -30.51 -5.36
CA MET A 747 -26.60 -30.16 -6.77
C MET A 747 -27.33 -28.82 -6.95
N SER A 748 -26.55 -27.75 -6.99
CA SER A 748 -27.02 -26.36 -7.02
C SER A 748 -26.16 -25.54 -7.97
N SER A 749 -26.58 -24.31 -8.21
CA SER A 749 -26.00 -23.46 -9.25
C SER A 749 -24.75 -22.67 -8.84
N VAL A 750 -24.19 -22.91 -7.64
CA VAL A 750 -23.10 -22.10 -7.08
C VAL A 750 -21.71 -22.64 -7.39
N GLY A 751 -21.52 -23.96 -7.44
CA GLY A 751 -20.18 -24.57 -7.44
C GLY A 751 -19.84 -25.43 -8.66
N ASP A 752 -20.69 -25.45 -9.69
CA ASP A 752 -20.68 -26.46 -10.73
C ASP A 752 -21.10 -25.89 -12.10
N TYR A 753 -21.29 -26.76 -13.10
CA TYR A 753 -21.73 -26.39 -14.44
C TYR A 753 -23.25 -26.43 -14.52
N VAL A 754 -23.92 -25.29 -14.73
CA VAL A 754 -25.38 -25.26 -14.88
C VAL A 754 -25.78 -24.45 -16.10
N GLY A 755 -26.71 -24.97 -16.90
CA GLY A 755 -27.35 -24.24 -17.99
C GLY A 755 -28.80 -23.95 -17.65
N PHE A 756 -29.19 -22.68 -17.71
CA PHE A 756 -30.55 -22.19 -17.50
C PHE A 756 -31.14 -21.77 -18.84
N VAL A 757 -32.23 -22.43 -19.23
CA VAL A 757 -33.09 -21.94 -20.31
C VAL A 757 -34.30 -21.31 -19.67
N GLY A 758 -34.44 -19.99 -19.85
CA GLY A 758 -35.54 -19.22 -19.29
C GLY A 758 -36.91 -19.71 -19.78
N GLY A 759 -37.97 -19.35 -19.07
CA GLY A 759 -39.36 -19.57 -19.47
C GLY A 759 -40.27 -18.53 -18.83
N TYR A 760 -41.50 -18.86 -18.45
CA TYR A 760 -42.54 -17.85 -18.15
C TYR A 760 -42.17 -16.86 -17.02
N ALA A 761 -41.35 -17.26 -16.05
CA ALA A 761 -40.94 -16.42 -14.91
C ALA A 761 -39.50 -15.87 -15.00
N ASN A 762 -38.70 -16.33 -15.98
CA ASN A 762 -37.30 -15.97 -16.14
C ASN A 762 -37.01 -15.70 -17.61
N THR A 763 -36.74 -14.44 -17.96
CA THR A 763 -36.83 -13.97 -19.36
C THR A 763 -35.57 -14.22 -20.20
N VAL A 764 -34.53 -14.85 -19.63
CA VAL A 764 -33.25 -15.03 -20.30
C VAL A 764 -32.65 -16.41 -20.04
N SER A 765 -31.98 -16.94 -21.07
CA SER A 765 -31.13 -18.12 -21.01
C SER A 765 -29.68 -17.74 -20.71
N ARG A 766 -29.04 -18.48 -19.81
CA ARG A 766 -27.67 -18.23 -19.35
C ARG A 766 -26.99 -19.51 -18.87
N LEU A 767 -25.66 -19.49 -18.82
CA LEU A 767 -24.85 -20.47 -18.11
C LEU A 767 -24.54 -19.93 -16.71
N ARG A 768 -24.49 -20.80 -15.70
CA ARG A 768 -23.89 -20.51 -14.41
C ARG A 768 -22.76 -21.48 -14.14
N LEU A 769 -21.52 -20.98 -14.16
CA LEU A 769 -20.30 -21.80 -14.12
C LEU A 769 -19.49 -21.41 -12.88
N PHE A 770 -19.46 -22.27 -11.86
CA PHE A 770 -18.77 -22.01 -10.57
C PHE A 770 -19.12 -20.64 -9.97
N GLY A 771 -20.41 -20.31 -10.00
CA GLY A 771 -20.96 -19.10 -9.39
C GLY A 771 -21.04 -17.88 -10.30
N GLN A 772 -20.42 -17.91 -11.49
CA GLN A 772 -20.49 -16.84 -12.50
C GLN A 772 -21.65 -17.02 -13.45
N GLU A 773 -22.33 -15.93 -13.82
CA GLU A 773 -23.38 -15.95 -14.83
C GLU A 773 -22.78 -15.57 -16.20
N ARG A 774 -23.01 -16.38 -17.22
CA ARG A 774 -22.45 -16.20 -18.56
C ARG A 774 -23.57 -16.22 -19.58
N GLY A 775 -23.62 -15.17 -20.41
CA GLY A 775 -24.66 -14.97 -21.41
C GLY A 775 -25.96 -14.42 -20.83
N ASP A 776 -26.74 -13.79 -21.71
CA ASP A 776 -28.11 -13.35 -21.48
C ASP A 776 -28.81 -13.32 -22.84
N GLU A 777 -29.37 -14.47 -23.24
CA GLU A 777 -30.13 -14.57 -24.48
C GLU A 777 -31.63 -14.57 -24.22
N PRO A 778 -32.43 -13.83 -25.01
CA PRO A 778 -33.90 -13.80 -24.90
C PRO A 778 -34.56 -15.09 -25.41
N VAL A 779 -33.82 -16.20 -25.46
CA VAL A 779 -34.36 -17.53 -25.78
C VAL A 779 -35.04 -18.07 -24.54
N HIS A 780 -36.27 -18.54 -24.71
CA HIS A 780 -37.10 -19.08 -23.64
C HIS A 780 -37.86 -20.31 -24.12
N LEU A 781 -38.29 -21.13 -23.17
CA LEU A 781 -39.20 -22.25 -23.41
C LEU A 781 -40.62 -21.71 -23.59
N GLY A 782 -41.26 -22.09 -24.68
CA GLY A 782 -42.67 -21.84 -24.93
C GLY A 782 -43.52 -23.06 -24.52
N PRO A 783 -44.85 -23.00 -24.74
CA PRO A 783 -45.69 -24.18 -24.59
C PRO A 783 -45.27 -25.29 -25.57
N GLY A 784 -44.95 -26.47 -25.04
CA GLY A 784 -44.60 -27.65 -25.85
C GLY A 784 -43.30 -28.33 -25.41
N ARG A 785 -42.81 -29.24 -26.26
CA ARG A 785 -41.55 -29.96 -26.04
C ARG A 785 -40.39 -29.20 -26.67
N HIS A 786 -39.30 -29.10 -25.93
CA HIS A 786 -38.04 -28.49 -26.35
C HIS A 786 -36.88 -29.46 -26.17
N ARG A 787 -35.82 -29.26 -26.96
CA ARG A 787 -34.56 -30.01 -26.87
C ARG A 787 -33.53 -29.10 -26.24
N ILE A 788 -33.09 -29.43 -25.02
CA ILE A 788 -32.06 -28.66 -24.31
C ILE A 788 -30.81 -29.50 -24.22
N GLN A 789 -29.65 -28.89 -24.46
CA GLN A 789 -28.36 -29.54 -24.29
C GLN A 789 -27.35 -28.63 -23.59
N LEU A 790 -26.70 -29.18 -22.57
CA LEU A 790 -25.53 -28.60 -21.91
C LEU A 790 -24.32 -29.43 -22.32
N SER A 791 -23.33 -28.79 -22.94
CA SER A 791 -22.13 -29.48 -23.42
C SER A 791 -20.88 -28.84 -22.86
N ARG A 792 -19.86 -29.65 -22.60
CA ARG A 792 -18.52 -29.24 -22.21
C ARG A 792 -17.52 -29.98 -23.10
N ARG A 793 -16.89 -29.27 -24.05
CA ARG A 793 -15.90 -29.83 -24.99
C ARG A 793 -14.89 -28.80 -25.43
N ALA A 794 -13.66 -29.25 -25.68
CA ALA A 794 -12.59 -28.45 -26.27
C ALA A 794 -12.34 -27.12 -25.51
N GLY A 795 -12.51 -27.13 -24.18
CA GLY A 795 -12.34 -25.95 -23.34
C GLY A 795 -13.51 -24.95 -23.35
N TRP A 796 -14.68 -25.34 -23.88
CA TRP A 796 -15.89 -24.53 -23.92
C TRP A 796 -17.09 -25.22 -23.28
N VAL A 797 -17.98 -24.42 -22.70
CA VAL A 797 -19.29 -24.84 -22.21
C VAL A 797 -20.39 -24.21 -23.07
N TRP A 798 -21.36 -25.01 -23.46
CA TRP A 798 -22.40 -24.67 -24.43
C TRP A 798 -23.78 -24.93 -23.87
N LEU A 799 -24.68 -23.96 -24.02
CA LEU A 799 -26.11 -24.13 -23.86
C LEU A 799 -26.77 -24.07 -25.23
N ILE A 800 -27.42 -25.16 -25.63
CA ILE A 800 -28.04 -25.35 -26.93
C ILE A 800 -29.53 -25.61 -26.71
N VAL A 801 -30.38 -24.92 -27.46
CA VAL A 801 -31.84 -25.04 -27.37
C VAL A 801 -32.38 -25.24 -28.77
N ASP A 802 -33.17 -26.31 -28.96
CA ASP A 802 -33.75 -26.69 -30.25
C ASP A 802 -32.72 -26.70 -31.39
N GLU A 803 -31.58 -27.32 -31.11
CA GLU A 803 -30.43 -27.50 -32.03
C GLU A 803 -29.71 -26.20 -32.41
N LYS A 804 -30.01 -25.08 -31.73
CA LYS A 804 -29.33 -23.81 -31.91
C LYS A 804 -28.46 -23.49 -30.69
N PRO A 805 -27.17 -23.17 -30.86
CA PRO A 805 -26.38 -22.68 -29.74
C PRO A 805 -26.94 -21.33 -29.30
N VAL A 806 -27.22 -21.21 -28.01
CA VAL A 806 -27.79 -20.01 -27.39
C VAL A 806 -26.70 -19.27 -26.62
N VAL A 807 -26.00 -19.99 -25.74
CA VAL A 807 -24.89 -19.42 -24.97
C VAL A 807 -23.67 -20.31 -25.13
N ALA A 808 -22.50 -19.70 -25.31
CA ALA A 808 -21.21 -20.37 -25.23
C ALA A 808 -20.29 -19.56 -24.31
N SER A 809 -19.48 -20.24 -23.51
CA SER A 809 -18.50 -19.60 -22.63
C SER A 809 -17.25 -20.47 -22.51
N PRO A 810 -16.04 -19.89 -22.47
CA PRO A 810 -14.84 -20.65 -22.12
C PRO A 810 -15.04 -21.35 -20.77
N ASP A 811 -14.56 -22.58 -20.65
CA ASP A 811 -14.66 -23.35 -19.42
C ASP A 811 -13.75 -22.73 -18.34
N PRO A 812 -14.29 -22.22 -17.22
CA PRO A 812 -13.48 -21.63 -16.16
C PRO A 812 -12.67 -22.68 -15.37
N ASN A 813 -12.94 -23.98 -15.53
CA ASN A 813 -12.24 -25.06 -14.85
C ASN A 813 -12.10 -26.33 -15.72
N PRO A 814 -11.31 -26.29 -16.82
CA PRO A 814 -11.18 -27.40 -17.79
C PRO A 814 -10.65 -28.71 -17.20
N ASN A 815 -10.11 -28.68 -15.98
CA ASN A 815 -9.61 -29.86 -15.28
C ASN A 815 -10.60 -30.47 -14.28
N ALA A 816 -11.75 -29.83 -14.04
CA ALA A 816 -12.79 -30.38 -13.17
C ALA A 816 -13.23 -31.76 -13.65
N VAL A 817 -13.36 -32.70 -12.71
CA VAL A 817 -13.90 -34.05 -12.98
C VAL A 817 -15.31 -34.12 -12.40
N LEU A 818 -16.26 -34.49 -13.25
CA LEU A 818 -17.67 -34.60 -12.89
C LEU A 818 -18.02 -36.05 -12.59
N ASP A 819 -18.79 -36.25 -11.51
CA ASP A 819 -19.29 -37.57 -11.12
C ASP A 819 -20.80 -37.71 -11.34
N ARG A 820 -21.49 -36.59 -11.60
CA ARG A 820 -22.93 -36.54 -11.83
C ARG A 820 -23.31 -35.58 -12.95
N LEU A 821 -24.36 -35.93 -13.68
CA LEU A 821 -25.03 -35.10 -14.69
C LEU A 821 -26.53 -35.15 -14.45
N ALA A 822 -27.23 -34.02 -14.47
CA ALA A 822 -28.62 -33.94 -14.04
C ALA A 822 -29.50 -32.99 -14.86
N VAL A 823 -30.80 -33.28 -14.85
CA VAL A 823 -31.88 -32.32 -15.09
C VAL A 823 -32.38 -31.84 -13.73
N ILE A 824 -32.49 -30.51 -13.53
CA ILE A 824 -32.94 -29.93 -12.26
C ILE A 824 -34.38 -29.42 -12.39
N GLY A 825 -35.24 -29.95 -11.53
CA GLY A 825 -36.64 -29.54 -11.38
C GLY A 825 -36.83 -28.59 -10.22
N GLY A 826 -37.86 -27.76 -10.29
CA GLY A 826 -38.20 -26.78 -9.25
C GLY A 826 -38.92 -25.55 -9.81
N TYR A 827 -38.90 -24.46 -9.04
CA TYR A 827 -39.35 -23.12 -9.46
C TYR A 827 -40.80 -23.05 -9.97
N GLY A 828 -41.66 -23.98 -9.50
CA GLY A 828 -43.07 -24.06 -9.91
C GLY A 828 -43.29 -24.55 -11.34
N GLY A 829 -42.25 -25.06 -12.01
CA GLY A 829 -42.22 -25.20 -13.48
C GLY A 829 -42.90 -26.41 -14.10
N ASN A 830 -43.64 -27.25 -13.34
CA ASN A 830 -44.37 -28.43 -13.84
C ASN A 830 -43.64 -29.18 -14.98
N GLN A 831 -42.40 -29.61 -14.72
CA GLN A 831 -41.53 -30.14 -15.76
C GLN A 831 -41.84 -31.60 -16.10
N ARG A 832 -41.62 -31.98 -17.37
CA ARG A 832 -41.68 -33.35 -17.86
C ARG A 832 -40.44 -33.67 -18.70
N VAL A 833 -39.75 -34.75 -18.35
CA VAL A 833 -38.57 -35.24 -19.09
C VAL A 833 -38.94 -36.51 -19.84
N TYR A 834 -38.92 -36.43 -21.16
CA TYR A 834 -39.32 -37.51 -22.07
C TYR A 834 -38.14 -38.40 -22.47
N ARG A 835 -36.97 -37.80 -22.71
CA ARG A 835 -35.76 -38.49 -23.18
C ARG A 835 -34.52 -37.81 -22.63
N VAL A 836 -33.49 -38.60 -22.34
CA VAL A 836 -32.15 -38.11 -21.99
C VAL A 836 -31.14 -38.83 -22.88
N ARG A 837 -30.18 -38.06 -23.41
CA ARG A 837 -29.06 -38.58 -24.20
C ARG A 837 -27.75 -38.05 -23.64
N LEU A 838 -26.69 -38.84 -23.76
CA LEU A 838 -25.41 -38.55 -23.16
C LEU A 838 -24.28 -38.91 -24.10
N ARG A 839 -23.21 -38.11 -24.14
CA ARG A 839 -21.90 -38.52 -24.68
C ARG A 839 -20.81 -38.03 -23.73
N THR A 840 -20.07 -38.95 -23.11
CA THR A 840 -18.99 -38.67 -22.15
C THR A 840 -17.61 -38.80 -22.76
#